data_AF-A0A1X6ZY06-F1
#
_entry.id   AF-A0A1X6ZY06-F1
#
_cell.length_a   1.000
_cell.length_b   1.000
_cell.length_c   1.000
_cell.angle_alpha   90.00
_cell.angle_beta   90.00
_cell.angle_gamma   90.00
#
_symmetry.space_group_name_H-M   'P 1'
#
loop_
_entity.id
_entity.type
_entity.pdbx_description
1 polymer ?
#
loop_
_entity_poly.entity_id
_entity_poly.type
_entity_poly.pdbx_seq_one_letter_code
_entity_poly.pdbx_strand_id
1 'polypeptide(L)'
;MTSHPQKVAVIGGGVGAITAVYAITQLPDWQKSYDITLYQLGWRLGGKGASGRNAKEGQRIEEHGLHIWAGFYENGFRLMRDCYETLNTTGLRSPDAPLGTLDKAFHGLNHFLLADEIPQPDGSKQLRPWRFDFEPNDDKPGSGGVLPTPFAYFQMAIETIIKLLQNEFEGYSTHHVHTRFHPEFKAKKLPLSAPTPLHHLHNFTKALNINAFTHTASETLYLKALTQQAQNWHDDQLQRATSSQSDESRRMGYLISLSLAFFKGTIDNGLFLKGFDEIDNWEISDWLLHYGASNDAVYSAVFRGCYDYVFGYPGGVTDHRSVGAGTAIRGLLRLAFTYKGSLFFKMQAGMGDTIFGPYYQVLKERGVKFKYFNAATNLSLGPDQNSITAIDMVEQAEVLAGDYDPLVDVQNLPCWPSEPLWDQLKDGAKLEKSGIDFECEKDVPKGRAYRLEKGRDFDLVILGASMGSLPYMTQELSLASNRWRRMIDKVPTVATHAAQFWTTKTPAELGWEDLVAKYNKGDQSDLKTVITSFAEPLDTWADMSDLLPHEDWGKDGPTALAYFCSPCHDAGVDKGTIQERVRAWADTELTRMWPGALKRGKFDASILHATNATTPKEKYEGQYFRENFYGSERYVLSVPGSVQYRLPPDGSGFENLYLAGDWTRCGINAGCVEAATISGLVCARGLTGADIEVVGEGDLGNDAGPTDDAKLAIPYAQTAPWPLTPFYGTGSIDGFFSFHDVDAAALQAVLPKGMTLHPQALTPEGRHPIAMLANQQIGVRLSALPRFMGYRNYLEAIIAINFVQVEGYEGVFSYLPNLYLTNSWAKWAGVWMYGYNKRMGKLQMGHDRYEVATPDGAPIWSGRYQQKDFARPLVESPHCGLVQSISEQIVVTEGKFSKWQFSSFDFNLSSAYVAGVSAEIDVANASFADIPAGTMYARPLDAGQTERDESNKLPGAFRIWTSWTLSNPLDSRRLSNIQRLRGNIPH
;
A
#
# COMPACT_ATOMS: atom_id res chain seq x y z
N MET A 1 -2.35 21.37 33.39
CA MET A 1 -3.38 21.87 32.47
C MET A 1 -4.00 20.65 31.81
N THR A 2 -5.28 20.38 32.03
CA THR A 2 -5.98 19.28 31.35
C THR A 2 -6.19 19.70 29.91
N SER A 3 -5.37 19.21 28.97
CA SER A 3 -5.57 19.44 27.54
C SER A 3 -6.92 18.83 27.14
N HIS A 4 -7.78 19.62 26.50
CA HIS A 4 -9.00 19.08 25.91
C HIS A 4 -8.63 18.04 24.83
N PRO A 5 -9.43 16.97 24.65
CA PRO A 5 -9.19 15.99 23.59
C PRO A 5 -9.23 16.67 22.22
N GLN A 6 -8.30 16.30 21.33
CA GLN A 6 -8.25 16.80 19.97
C GLN A 6 -9.45 16.28 19.17
N LYS A 7 -10.15 17.16 18.48
CA LYS A 7 -11.30 16.78 17.65
C LYS A 7 -10.82 16.23 16.31
N VAL A 8 -11.33 15.07 15.91
CA VAL A 8 -10.97 14.41 14.65
C VAL A 8 -12.20 14.34 13.74
N ALA A 9 -12.16 15.05 12.62
CA ALA A 9 -13.17 14.93 11.56
C ALA A 9 -12.76 13.84 10.57
N VAL A 10 -13.58 12.80 10.43
CA VAL A 10 -13.36 11.70 9.49
C VAL A 10 -14.32 11.85 8.33
N ILE A 11 -13.81 12.02 7.11
CA ILE A 11 -14.62 12.21 5.91
C ILE A 11 -14.68 10.89 5.13
N GLY A 12 -15.85 10.24 5.14
CA GLY A 12 -16.10 8.96 4.48
C GLY A 12 -15.98 7.74 5.41
N GLY A 13 -16.85 6.76 5.21
CA GLY A 13 -16.99 5.56 6.03
C GLY A 13 -16.57 4.24 5.35
N GLY A 14 -15.60 4.29 4.44
CA GLY A 14 -15.02 3.09 3.80
C GLY A 14 -14.06 2.32 4.71
N VAL A 15 -13.54 1.18 4.23
CA VAL A 15 -12.63 0.28 4.99
C VAL A 15 -11.46 1.05 5.61
N GLY A 16 -10.78 1.91 4.85
CA GLY A 16 -9.60 2.63 5.35
C GLY A 16 -9.93 3.54 6.54
N ALA A 17 -10.98 4.35 6.44
CA ALA A 17 -11.40 5.23 7.53
C ALA A 17 -11.86 4.46 8.77
N ILE A 18 -12.70 3.43 8.58
CA ILE A 18 -13.22 2.65 9.71
C ILE A 18 -12.11 1.89 10.43
N THR A 19 -11.14 1.34 9.70
CA THR A 19 -10.00 0.65 10.31
C THR A 19 -9.04 1.62 11.00
N ALA A 20 -8.84 2.84 10.47
CA ALA A 20 -8.09 3.90 11.16
C ALA A 20 -8.75 4.28 12.48
N VAL A 21 -10.05 4.57 12.47
CA VAL A 21 -10.80 4.91 13.69
C VAL A 21 -10.78 3.73 14.66
N TYR A 22 -11.01 2.50 14.19
CA TYR A 22 -10.96 1.31 15.03
C TYR A 22 -9.62 1.18 15.74
N ALA A 23 -8.51 1.31 15.02
CA ALA A 23 -7.17 1.24 15.59
C ALA A 23 -6.88 2.36 16.61
N ILE A 24 -7.33 3.60 16.35
CA ILE A 24 -7.20 4.71 17.32
C ILE A 24 -7.97 4.37 18.60
N THR A 25 -9.19 3.82 18.47
CA THR A 25 -10.03 3.47 19.63
C THR A 25 -9.59 2.21 20.37
N GLN A 26 -8.62 1.45 19.86
CA GLN A 26 -7.95 0.36 20.58
C GLN A 26 -6.87 0.88 21.54
N LEU A 27 -6.44 2.14 21.40
CA LEU A 27 -5.46 2.73 22.32
C LEU A 27 -6.06 2.90 23.72
N PRO A 28 -5.30 2.60 24.79
CA PRO A 28 -5.75 2.84 26.15
C PRO A 28 -6.11 4.32 26.37
N ASP A 29 -7.24 4.57 27.04
CA ASP A 29 -7.71 5.93 27.39
C ASP A 29 -7.81 6.89 26.20
N TRP A 30 -8.03 6.40 24.97
CA TRP A 30 -8.02 7.23 23.76
C TRP A 30 -8.97 8.44 23.85
N GLN A 31 -10.10 8.33 24.57
CA GLN A 31 -11.07 9.41 24.75
C GLN A 31 -10.50 10.63 25.51
N LYS A 32 -9.39 10.47 26.25
CA LYS A 32 -8.68 11.60 26.87
C LYS A 32 -7.91 12.41 25.83
N SER A 33 -7.53 11.78 24.73
CA SER A 33 -6.70 12.36 23.67
C SER A 33 -7.53 12.80 22.46
N TYR A 34 -8.62 12.11 22.13
CA TYR A 34 -9.37 12.34 20.89
C TYR A 34 -10.89 12.34 21.08
N ASP A 35 -11.58 13.21 20.32
CA ASP A 35 -13.02 13.23 20.12
C ASP A 35 -13.31 13.03 18.62
N ILE A 36 -13.81 11.85 18.22
CA ILE A 36 -13.88 11.43 16.82
C ILE A 36 -15.31 11.53 16.29
N THR A 37 -15.48 12.26 15.18
CA THR A 37 -16.75 12.34 14.44
C THR A 37 -16.55 11.91 12.99
N LEU A 38 -17.32 10.91 12.55
CA LEU A 38 -17.34 10.42 11.18
C LEU A 38 -18.51 11.02 10.41
N TYR A 39 -18.22 11.71 9.31
CA TYR A 39 -19.17 12.28 8.37
C TYR A 39 -19.31 11.36 7.17
N GLN A 40 -20.53 10.88 6.94
CA GLN A 40 -20.86 9.94 5.88
C GLN A 40 -21.83 10.58 4.90
N LEU A 41 -21.53 10.44 3.61
CA LEU A 41 -22.29 11.01 2.52
C LEU A 41 -23.76 10.56 2.52
N GLY A 42 -24.00 9.24 2.65
CA GLY A 42 -25.32 8.61 2.65
C GLY A 42 -25.80 8.14 4.03
N TRP A 43 -26.68 7.13 4.03
CA TRP A 43 -27.30 6.55 5.23
C TRP A 43 -26.53 5.36 5.81
N ARG A 44 -25.52 4.85 5.10
CA ARG A 44 -24.76 3.67 5.49
C ARG A 44 -23.26 3.83 5.31
N LEU A 45 -22.51 2.99 6.03
CA LEU A 45 -21.06 2.86 5.88
C LEU A 45 -20.75 1.85 4.77
N GLY A 46 -19.50 1.85 4.31
CA GLY A 46 -18.99 0.79 3.43
C GLY A 46 -18.26 1.30 2.19
N GLY A 47 -18.71 2.43 1.63
CA GLY A 47 -18.25 2.87 0.31
C GLY A 47 -18.39 1.74 -0.71
N LYS A 48 -17.30 1.37 -1.38
CA LYS A 48 -17.26 0.23 -2.32
C LYS A 48 -17.65 -1.12 -1.72
N GLY A 49 -17.53 -1.28 -0.40
CA GLY A 49 -17.95 -2.49 0.32
C GLY A 49 -19.36 -2.40 0.92
N ALA A 50 -20.16 -1.40 0.53
CA ALA A 50 -21.52 -1.27 1.02
C ALA A 50 -22.44 -2.35 0.44
N SER A 51 -23.31 -2.89 1.28
CA SER A 51 -24.39 -3.80 0.89
C SER A 51 -25.68 -3.34 1.57
N GLY A 52 -26.84 -3.83 1.10
CA GLY A 52 -28.14 -3.47 1.68
C GLY A 52 -29.13 -4.62 1.70
N ARG A 53 -30.07 -4.58 2.65
CA ARG A 53 -31.21 -5.48 2.77
C ARG A 53 -32.43 -4.89 2.11
N ASN A 54 -32.92 -5.55 1.06
CA ASN A 54 -34.13 -5.12 0.37
C ASN A 54 -35.37 -5.77 0.98
N ALA A 55 -36.02 -5.04 1.88
CA ALA A 55 -37.24 -5.49 2.57
C ALA A 55 -38.42 -5.78 1.62
N LYS A 56 -38.44 -5.21 0.42
CA LYS A 56 -39.49 -5.45 -0.59
C LYS A 56 -39.32 -6.81 -1.30
N GLU A 57 -38.14 -7.42 -1.21
CA GLU A 57 -37.76 -8.66 -1.86
C GLU A 57 -37.11 -9.63 -0.86
N GLY A 58 -37.87 -10.05 0.15
CA GLY A 58 -37.44 -11.08 1.10
C GLY A 58 -36.15 -10.76 1.85
N GLN A 59 -35.88 -9.50 2.18
CA GLN A 59 -34.64 -9.07 2.84
C GLN A 59 -33.36 -9.52 2.12
N ARG A 60 -33.43 -9.69 0.79
CA ARG A 60 -32.29 -10.13 0.00
C ARG A 60 -31.14 -9.15 0.10
N ILE A 61 -29.93 -9.67 -0.02
CA ILE A 61 -28.70 -8.90 0.04
C ILE A 61 -28.43 -8.31 -1.36
N GLU A 62 -28.33 -7.00 -1.44
CA GLU A 62 -27.96 -6.25 -2.64
C GLU A 62 -26.57 -5.65 -2.43
N GLU A 63 -25.58 -6.23 -3.09
CA GLU A 63 -24.18 -5.82 -2.97
C GLU A 63 -23.82 -4.70 -3.95
N HIS A 64 -22.86 -3.87 -3.55
CA HIS A 64 -22.20 -2.94 -4.47
C HIS A 64 -21.47 -3.66 -5.62
N GLY A 65 -20.93 -4.84 -5.34
CA GLY A 65 -20.20 -5.69 -6.28
C GLY A 65 -19.81 -7.02 -5.62
N LEU A 66 -19.11 -7.89 -6.34
CA LEU A 66 -18.65 -9.15 -5.77
C LEU A 66 -17.45 -8.93 -4.84
N HIS A 67 -17.58 -9.35 -3.58
CA HIS A 67 -16.52 -9.24 -2.59
C HIS A 67 -16.12 -10.60 -2.05
N ILE A 68 -14.84 -10.94 -2.16
CA ILE A 68 -14.23 -12.13 -1.55
C ILE A 68 -12.91 -11.74 -0.90
N TRP A 69 -12.65 -12.25 0.31
CA TRP A 69 -11.40 -11.97 1.01
C TRP A 69 -10.36 -13.03 0.68
N ALA A 70 -9.12 -12.63 0.46
CA ALA A 70 -8.03 -13.58 0.29
C ALA A 70 -7.47 -13.99 1.67
N GLY A 71 -7.06 -15.24 1.81
CA GLY A 71 -6.51 -15.76 3.06
C GLY A 71 -5.19 -15.12 3.49
N PHE A 72 -4.56 -14.32 2.62
CA PHE A 72 -3.37 -13.52 2.97
C PHE A 72 -3.70 -12.16 3.58
N TYR A 73 -4.98 -11.79 3.74
CA TYR A 73 -5.41 -10.51 4.31
C TYR A 73 -5.14 -10.46 5.82
N GLU A 74 -3.89 -10.28 6.20
CA GLU A 74 -3.44 -10.34 7.59
C GLU A 74 -4.08 -9.25 8.45
N ASN A 75 -4.03 -8.00 8.02
CA ASN A 75 -4.49 -6.89 8.84
C ASN A 75 -6.02 -6.86 8.92
N GLY A 76 -6.70 -7.14 7.80
CA GLY A 76 -8.16 -7.23 7.74
C GLY A 76 -8.70 -8.28 8.71
N PHE A 77 -8.21 -9.52 8.65
CA PHE A 77 -8.66 -10.59 9.54
C PHE A 77 -8.27 -10.36 11.00
N ARG A 78 -7.11 -9.75 11.27
CA ARG A 78 -6.68 -9.41 12.63
C ARG A 78 -7.66 -8.44 13.30
N LEU A 79 -8.01 -7.35 12.61
CA LEU A 79 -8.96 -6.37 13.16
C LEU A 79 -10.37 -6.93 13.26
N MET A 80 -10.84 -7.71 12.28
CA MET A 80 -12.17 -8.32 12.37
C MET A 80 -12.28 -9.33 13.50
N ARG A 81 -11.23 -10.12 13.76
CA ARG A 81 -11.21 -11.01 14.93
C ARG A 81 -11.41 -10.23 16.22
N ASP A 82 -10.58 -9.21 16.43
CA ASP A 82 -10.66 -8.35 17.61
C ASP A 82 -12.03 -7.67 17.74
N CYS A 83 -12.62 -7.25 16.61
CA CYS A 83 -13.96 -6.65 16.57
C CYS A 83 -15.05 -7.64 17.01
N TYR A 84 -15.05 -8.86 16.47
CA TYR A 84 -16.01 -9.91 16.88
C TYR A 84 -15.81 -10.35 18.33
N GLU A 85 -14.57 -10.45 18.81
CA GLU A 85 -14.27 -10.72 20.21
C GLU A 85 -14.75 -9.57 21.12
N THR A 86 -14.58 -8.32 20.69
CA THR A 86 -15.09 -7.14 21.39
C THR A 86 -16.62 -7.14 21.46
N LEU A 87 -17.31 -7.44 20.36
CA LEU A 87 -18.78 -7.56 20.36
C LEU A 87 -19.27 -8.55 21.42
N ASN A 88 -18.60 -9.69 21.53
CA ASN A 88 -18.96 -10.75 22.46
C ASN A 88 -18.64 -10.37 23.92
N THR A 89 -17.47 -9.79 24.17
CA THR A 89 -17.04 -9.43 25.54
C THR A 89 -17.79 -8.22 26.11
N THR A 90 -18.29 -7.33 25.25
CA THR A 90 -19.12 -6.18 25.63
C THR A 90 -20.63 -6.51 25.70
N GLY A 91 -21.04 -7.68 25.20
CA GLY A 91 -22.45 -8.07 25.15
C GLY A 91 -23.26 -7.40 24.02
N LEU A 92 -22.60 -6.70 23.09
CA LEU A 92 -23.24 -6.09 21.91
C LEU A 92 -23.79 -7.13 20.93
N ARG A 93 -23.19 -8.33 20.90
CA ARG A 93 -23.66 -9.48 20.13
C ARG A 93 -23.34 -10.76 20.90
N SER A 94 -24.27 -11.71 20.93
CA SER A 94 -24.00 -13.04 21.50
C SER A 94 -23.12 -13.86 20.54
N PRO A 95 -22.15 -14.66 21.04
CA PRO A 95 -21.44 -15.62 20.19
C PRO A 95 -22.37 -16.63 19.52
N ASP A 96 -23.56 -16.87 20.08
CA ASP A 96 -24.60 -17.76 19.53
C ASP A 96 -25.47 -17.09 18.47
N ALA A 97 -25.45 -15.75 18.36
CA ALA A 97 -26.20 -15.02 17.35
C ALA A 97 -25.73 -15.39 15.92
N PRO A 98 -26.57 -15.11 14.89
CA PRO A 98 -26.12 -15.16 13.51
C PRO A 98 -24.86 -14.30 13.34
N LEU A 99 -23.82 -14.89 12.74
CA LEU A 99 -22.50 -14.24 12.59
C LEU A 99 -21.99 -13.67 13.93
N GLY A 100 -22.20 -14.38 15.05
CA GLY A 100 -21.72 -13.98 16.38
C GLY A 100 -20.21 -14.14 16.58
N THR A 101 -19.53 -14.84 15.67
CA THR A 101 -18.07 -15.05 15.70
C THR A 101 -17.50 -14.90 14.30
N LEU A 102 -16.19 -14.64 14.21
CA LEU A 102 -15.48 -14.55 12.93
C LEU A 102 -15.63 -15.84 12.10
N ASP A 103 -15.53 -17.01 12.75
CA ASP A 103 -15.64 -18.31 12.06
C ASP A 103 -17.04 -18.58 11.50
N LYS A 104 -18.10 -18.03 12.12
CA LYS A 104 -19.46 -18.06 11.56
C LYS A 104 -19.64 -17.02 10.44
N ALA A 105 -18.82 -15.98 10.43
CA ALA A 105 -18.91 -14.86 9.51
C ALA A 105 -18.16 -15.09 8.19
N PHE A 106 -17.11 -15.92 8.22
CA PHE A 106 -16.25 -16.22 7.07
C PHE A 106 -16.06 -17.72 6.90
N HIS A 107 -16.39 -18.23 5.72
CA HIS A 107 -16.12 -19.62 5.35
C HIS A 107 -15.08 -19.69 4.25
N GLY A 108 -14.13 -20.63 4.40
CA GLY A 108 -13.04 -20.83 3.45
C GLY A 108 -13.52 -21.37 2.09
N LEU A 109 -12.85 -20.91 1.04
CA LEU A 109 -12.96 -21.40 -0.33
C LEU A 109 -11.55 -21.74 -0.83
N ASN A 110 -11.33 -23.02 -1.16
CA ASN A 110 -10.02 -23.58 -1.46
C ASN A 110 -9.77 -23.78 -2.96
N HIS A 111 -10.68 -23.32 -3.80
CA HIS A 111 -10.54 -23.43 -5.25
C HIS A 111 -11.21 -22.26 -5.94
N PHE A 112 -10.80 -22.01 -7.18
CA PHE A 112 -11.50 -21.13 -8.10
C PHE A 112 -11.48 -21.75 -9.50
N LEU A 113 -12.28 -21.17 -10.39
CA LEU A 113 -12.32 -21.60 -11.78
C LEU A 113 -11.93 -20.48 -12.73
N LEU A 114 -11.40 -20.87 -13.89
CA LEU A 114 -11.09 -19.99 -15.00
C LEU A 114 -11.86 -20.44 -16.22
N ALA A 115 -12.49 -19.51 -16.93
CA ALA A 115 -13.13 -19.78 -18.21
C ALA A 115 -12.08 -19.91 -19.32
N ASP A 116 -11.49 -21.09 -19.46
CA ASP A 116 -10.53 -21.40 -20.53
C ASP A 116 -11.28 -21.63 -21.85
N GLU A 117 -11.24 -20.63 -22.74
CA GLU A 117 -11.91 -20.68 -24.04
C GLU A 117 -10.97 -21.23 -25.12
N ILE A 118 -11.28 -22.41 -25.65
CA ILE A 118 -10.47 -23.07 -26.67
C ILE A 118 -11.05 -22.82 -28.08
N PRO A 119 -10.30 -22.17 -28.98
CA PRO A 119 -10.71 -22.01 -30.38
C PRO A 119 -10.98 -23.35 -31.05
N GLN A 120 -12.07 -23.45 -31.77
CA GLN A 120 -12.46 -24.62 -32.55
C GLN A 120 -12.19 -24.39 -34.05
N PRO A 121 -12.00 -25.46 -34.85
CA PRO A 121 -11.75 -25.32 -36.30
C PRO A 121 -12.85 -24.60 -37.09
N ASP A 122 -14.08 -24.56 -36.56
CA ASP A 122 -15.22 -23.88 -37.16
C ASP A 122 -15.30 -22.38 -36.80
N GLY A 123 -14.32 -21.87 -36.05
CA GLY A 123 -14.26 -20.48 -35.58
C GLY A 123 -15.04 -20.21 -34.29
N SER A 124 -15.76 -21.21 -33.75
CA SER A 124 -16.40 -21.10 -32.44
C SER A 124 -15.37 -21.25 -31.30
N LYS A 125 -15.77 -20.90 -30.08
CA LYS A 125 -14.98 -21.12 -28.87
C LYS A 125 -15.66 -22.13 -27.96
N GLN A 126 -14.93 -23.16 -27.55
CA GLN A 126 -15.40 -24.12 -26.56
C GLN A 126 -14.96 -23.68 -25.16
N LEU A 127 -15.92 -23.44 -24.27
CA LEU A 127 -15.64 -23.20 -22.86
C LEU A 127 -15.20 -24.52 -22.20
N ARG A 128 -14.03 -24.51 -21.58
CA ARG A 128 -13.49 -25.62 -20.78
C ARG A 128 -13.11 -25.11 -19.40
N PRO A 129 -14.03 -25.06 -18.41
CA PRO A 129 -13.70 -24.52 -17.10
C PRO A 129 -12.43 -25.18 -16.55
N TRP A 130 -11.48 -24.38 -16.09
CA TRP A 130 -10.25 -24.86 -15.47
C TRP A 130 -10.36 -24.66 -13.97
N ARG A 131 -10.49 -25.75 -13.24
CA ARG A 131 -10.44 -25.77 -11.77
C ARG A 131 -9.00 -25.68 -11.28
N PHE A 132 -8.76 -24.74 -10.37
CA PHE A 132 -7.49 -24.55 -9.69
C PHE A 132 -7.68 -24.73 -8.19
N ASP A 133 -7.11 -25.80 -7.63
CA ASP A 133 -7.22 -26.16 -6.23
C ASP A 133 -6.01 -25.71 -5.41
N PHE A 134 -6.27 -25.31 -4.17
CA PHE A 134 -5.29 -24.97 -3.14
C PHE A 134 -5.55 -25.81 -1.90
N GLU A 135 -4.51 -26.43 -1.36
CA GLU A 135 -4.63 -27.20 -0.12
C GLU A 135 -4.83 -26.24 1.06
N PRO A 136 -5.88 -26.40 1.89
CA PRO A 136 -6.01 -25.63 3.11
C PRO A 136 -4.87 -25.96 4.09
N ASN A 137 -4.57 -25.04 5.01
CA ASN A 137 -3.55 -25.23 6.03
C ASN A 137 -4.08 -24.89 7.44
N ASP A 138 -3.34 -25.28 8.48
CA ASP A 138 -3.75 -25.08 9.88
C ASP A 138 -3.48 -23.64 10.39
N ASP A 139 -2.91 -22.77 9.56
CA ASP A 139 -2.63 -21.40 9.95
C ASP A 139 -3.92 -20.57 10.00
N LYS A 140 -3.97 -19.57 10.88
CA LYS A 140 -5.13 -18.70 11.04
C LYS A 140 -4.89 -17.34 10.36
N PRO A 141 -5.74 -16.88 9.42
CA PRO A 141 -5.61 -15.55 8.81
C PRO A 141 -5.47 -14.44 9.86
N GLY A 142 -4.60 -13.45 9.67
CA GLY A 142 -4.47 -12.35 10.64
C GLY A 142 -3.93 -12.74 12.01
N SER A 143 -3.18 -13.85 12.08
CA SER A 143 -2.34 -14.22 13.23
C SER A 143 -0.97 -13.52 13.19
N GLY A 144 -0.70 -12.71 12.16
CA GLY A 144 0.57 -11.98 12.01
C GLY A 144 1.67 -12.83 11.35
N GLY A 145 2.87 -12.28 11.25
CA GLY A 145 4.02 -12.98 10.67
C GLY A 145 4.82 -12.10 9.71
N VAL A 146 6.00 -12.59 9.34
CA VAL A 146 6.90 -11.91 8.39
C VAL A 146 6.59 -12.44 7.00
N LEU A 147 6.26 -11.53 6.08
CA LEU A 147 6.06 -11.91 4.68
C LEU A 147 7.38 -12.37 4.04
N PRO A 148 7.33 -13.35 3.11
CA PRO A 148 8.51 -13.77 2.37
C PRO A 148 9.16 -12.62 1.60
N THR A 149 10.50 -12.61 1.54
CA THR A 149 11.26 -11.71 0.66
C THR A 149 11.10 -12.13 -0.81
N PRO A 150 11.46 -11.29 -1.79
CA PRO A 150 11.42 -11.69 -3.20
C PRO A 150 12.24 -12.96 -3.51
N PHE A 151 13.37 -13.19 -2.82
CA PHE A 151 14.14 -14.43 -2.99
C PHE A 151 13.45 -15.65 -2.35
N ALA A 152 12.77 -15.47 -1.22
CA ALA A 152 11.97 -16.52 -0.61
C ALA A 152 10.79 -16.92 -1.51
N TYR A 153 10.09 -15.94 -2.10
CA TYR A 153 9.05 -16.22 -3.10
C TYR A 153 9.60 -16.93 -4.34
N PHE A 154 10.79 -16.55 -4.81
CA PHE A 154 11.46 -17.25 -5.89
C PHE A 154 11.67 -18.74 -5.55
N GLN A 155 12.14 -19.05 -4.34
CA GLN A 155 12.30 -20.42 -3.85
C GLN A 155 10.96 -21.19 -3.79
N MET A 156 9.93 -20.57 -3.23
CA MET A 156 8.59 -21.17 -3.11
C MET A 156 7.99 -21.45 -4.50
N ALA A 157 8.10 -20.52 -5.44
CA ALA A 157 7.59 -20.66 -6.78
C ALA A 157 8.27 -21.79 -7.56
N ILE A 158 9.61 -21.88 -7.52
CA ILE A 158 10.30 -23.01 -8.18
C ILE A 158 9.96 -24.34 -7.50
N GLU A 159 9.84 -24.38 -6.17
CA GLU A 159 9.43 -25.59 -5.45
C GLU A 159 8.03 -26.07 -5.87
N THR A 160 7.07 -25.15 -6.01
CA THR A 160 5.72 -25.47 -6.48
C THR A 160 5.72 -26.01 -7.91
N ILE A 161 6.49 -25.41 -8.81
CA ILE A 161 6.64 -25.94 -10.19
C ILE A 161 7.22 -27.35 -10.18
N ILE A 162 8.20 -27.65 -9.31
CA ILE A 162 8.75 -29.01 -9.19
C ILE A 162 7.71 -30.00 -8.65
N LYS A 163 6.89 -29.63 -7.65
CA LYS A 163 5.81 -30.47 -7.13
C LYS A 163 4.75 -30.75 -8.20
N LEU A 164 4.39 -29.73 -8.99
CA LEU A 164 3.46 -29.87 -10.09
C LEU A 164 4.00 -30.81 -11.19
N LEU A 165 5.29 -30.73 -11.51
CA LEU A 165 5.95 -31.65 -12.45
C LEU A 165 6.05 -33.09 -11.92
N GLN A 166 6.07 -33.30 -10.60
CA GLN A 166 6.15 -34.63 -9.99
C GLN A 166 4.97 -35.54 -10.38
N ASN A 167 3.83 -34.95 -10.69
CA ASN A 167 2.62 -35.66 -11.04
C ASN A 167 2.54 -36.06 -12.53
N GLU A 168 3.50 -35.65 -13.38
CA GLU A 168 3.52 -35.89 -14.83
C GLU A 168 4.76 -36.67 -15.32
N PHE A 169 5.52 -37.31 -14.43
CA PHE A 169 6.87 -37.85 -14.73
C PHE A 169 6.98 -39.06 -15.67
N GLU A 170 5.89 -39.55 -16.26
CA GLU A 170 5.97 -40.63 -17.23
C GLU A 170 6.57 -40.15 -18.56
N GLY A 171 7.91 -40.17 -18.68
CA GLY A 171 8.58 -40.12 -20.00
C GLY A 171 9.81 -39.22 -20.18
N TYR A 172 10.25 -38.45 -19.17
CA TYR A 172 11.44 -37.60 -19.33
C TYR A 172 12.76 -38.38 -19.16
N SER A 173 13.71 -38.17 -20.08
CA SER A 173 15.08 -38.69 -19.94
C SER A 173 15.89 -37.85 -18.93
N THR A 174 16.75 -38.52 -18.15
CA THR A 174 17.61 -37.85 -17.16
C THR A 174 18.43 -36.73 -17.80
N HIS A 175 18.29 -35.50 -17.29
CA HIS A 175 19.04 -34.34 -17.74
C HIS A 175 20.34 -34.13 -16.94
N HIS A 176 21.46 -34.06 -17.65
CA HIS A 176 22.77 -33.72 -17.08
C HIS A 176 23.07 -32.22 -17.19
N VAL A 177 23.46 -31.60 -16.07
CA VAL A 177 23.85 -30.19 -16.07
C VAL A 177 25.13 -29.98 -16.90
N HIS A 178 25.18 -28.89 -17.66
CA HIS A 178 26.31 -28.61 -18.56
C HIS A 178 27.63 -28.53 -17.78
N THR A 179 28.74 -29.01 -18.37
CA THR A 179 30.06 -29.13 -17.71
C THR A 179 30.57 -27.83 -17.08
N ARG A 180 30.22 -26.68 -17.68
CA ARG A 180 30.50 -25.34 -17.13
C ARG A 180 30.00 -25.09 -15.70
N PHE A 181 28.96 -25.82 -15.26
CA PHE A 181 28.37 -25.70 -13.93
C PHE A 181 28.98 -26.67 -12.91
N HIS A 182 29.77 -27.66 -13.36
CA HIS A 182 30.30 -28.73 -12.50
C HIS A 182 31.16 -28.22 -11.33
N PRO A 183 32.04 -27.21 -11.49
CA PRO A 183 32.84 -26.72 -10.37
C PRO A 183 31.97 -26.23 -9.21
N GLU A 184 30.96 -25.40 -9.50
CA GLU A 184 30.07 -24.83 -8.50
C GLU A 184 29.15 -25.89 -7.88
N PHE A 185 28.57 -26.77 -8.72
CA PHE A 185 27.72 -27.86 -8.23
C PHE A 185 28.50 -28.80 -7.32
N LYS A 186 29.75 -29.13 -7.65
CA LYS A 186 30.63 -29.93 -6.78
C LYS A 186 30.96 -29.20 -5.48
N ALA A 187 31.26 -27.90 -5.54
CA ALA A 187 31.56 -27.08 -4.36
C ALA A 187 30.37 -27.04 -3.39
N LYS A 188 29.13 -26.92 -3.91
CA LYS A 188 27.89 -26.93 -3.13
C LYS A 188 27.30 -28.33 -2.88
N LYS A 189 27.99 -29.41 -3.32
CA LYS A 189 27.55 -30.82 -3.20
C LYS A 189 26.17 -31.11 -3.83
N LEU A 190 25.88 -30.48 -4.97
CA LEU A 190 24.65 -30.63 -5.73
C LEU A 190 24.76 -31.75 -6.79
N PRO A 191 23.65 -32.45 -7.11
CA PRO A 191 23.67 -33.52 -8.10
C PRO A 191 23.88 -32.96 -9.53
N LEU A 192 24.72 -33.64 -10.31
CA LEU A 192 24.97 -33.27 -11.72
C LEU A 192 23.89 -33.81 -12.68
N SER A 193 23.02 -34.70 -12.19
CA SER A 193 21.93 -35.33 -12.94
C SER A 193 20.62 -35.07 -12.21
N ALA A 194 19.57 -34.72 -12.94
CA ALA A 194 18.23 -34.50 -12.41
C ALA A 194 17.17 -34.75 -13.52
N PRO A 195 15.88 -34.89 -13.20
CA PRO A 195 14.85 -35.14 -14.21
C PRO A 195 14.77 -34.04 -15.27
N THR A 196 14.87 -32.76 -14.88
CA THR A 196 14.81 -31.62 -15.80
C THR A 196 15.77 -30.49 -15.37
N PRO A 197 16.08 -29.51 -16.25
CA PRO A 197 16.83 -28.31 -15.87
C PRO A 197 16.20 -27.51 -14.71
N LEU A 198 14.87 -27.51 -14.57
CA LEU A 198 14.18 -26.87 -13.44
C LEU A 198 14.62 -27.46 -12.10
N HIS A 199 14.90 -28.76 -12.04
CA HIS A 199 15.41 -29.40 -10.82
C HIS A 199 16.82 -28.93 -10.47
N HIS A 200 17.67 -28.68 -11.47
CA HIS A 200 18.99 -28.09 -11.26
C HIS A 200 18.88 -26.66 -10.72
N LEU A 201 17.97 -25.86 -11.27
CA LEU A 201 17.66 -24.51 -10.76
C LEU A 201 17.14 -24.55 -9.31
N HIS A 202 16.17 -25.43 -9.02
CA HIS A 202 15.64 -25.64 -7.67
C HIS A 202 16.73 -26.01 -6.67
N ASN A 203 17.54 -27.03 -6.99
CA ASN A 203 18.62 -27.50 -6.13
C ASN A 203 19.67 -26.41 -5.86
N PHE A 204 20.02 -25.63 -6.88
CA PHE A 204 20.95 -24.51 -6.74
C PHE A 204 20.36 -23.41 -5.85
N THR A 205 19.12 -22.99 -6.11
CA THR A 205 18.43 -21.95 -5.35
C THR A 205 18.29 -22.33 -3.87
N LYS A 206 17.97 -23.60 -3.57
CA LYS A 206 17.87 -24.11 -2.20
C LYS A 206 19.20 -24.13 -1.44
N ALA A 207 20.33 -24.17 -2.15
CA ALA A 207 21.66 -24.14 -1.57
C ALA A 207 22.18 -22.72 -1.25
N LEU A 208 21.45 -21.69 -1.67
CA LEU A 208 21.77 -20.30 -1.34
C LEU A 208 21.13 -19.87 -0.02
N ASN A 209 21.73 -18.88 0.64
CA ASN A 209 21.18 -18.30 1.86
C ASN A 209 19.85 -17.58 1.55
N ILE A 210 18.85 -17.70 2.41
CA ILE A 210 17.56 -17.00 2.26
C ILE A 210 17.73 -15.47 2.23
N ASN A 211 18.75 -14.95 2.91
CA ASN A 211 19.11 -13.54 2.88
C ASN A 211 19.90 -13.21 1.61
N ALA A 212 19.22 -12.66 0.60
CA ALA A 212 19.82 -12.30 -0.67
C ALA A 212 20.95 -11.26 -0.59
N PHE A 213 21.03 -10.44 0.47
CA PHE A 213 22.13 -9.49 0.68
C PHE A 213 23.48 -10.18 0.94
N THR A 214 23.47 -11.49 1.19
CA THR A 214 24.69 -12.30 1.38
C THR A 214 25.16 -12.99 0.10
N HIS A 215 24.37 -12.94 -0.97
CA HIS A 215 24.72 -13.60 -2.24
C HIS A 215 25.92 -12.91 -2.90
N THR A 216 26.81 -13.72 -3.45
CA THR A 216 27.90 -13.23 -4.28
C THR A 216 27.44 -12.96 -5.71
N ALA A 217 28.12 -12.05 -6.42
CA ALA A 217 27.84 -11.80 -7.83
C ALA A 217 27.95 -13.07 -8.69
N SER A 218 28.85 -14.00 -8.34
CA SER A 218 28.99 -15.28 -9.02
C SER A 218 27.75 -16.17 -8.84
N GLU A 219 27.17 -16.24 -7.64
CA GLU A 219 25.95 -17.01 -7.38
C GLU A 219 24.76 -16.45 -8.16
N THR A 220 24.63 -15.13 -8.26
CA THR A 220 23.60 -14.49 -9.10
C THR A 220 23.78 -14.81 -10.59
N LEU A 221 25.01 -14.83 -11.10
CA LEU A 221 25.29 -15.22 -12.49
C LEU A 221 24.97 -16.70 -12.75
N TYR A 222 25.24 -17.59 -11.79
CA TYR A 222 24.86 -19.00 -11.88
C TYR A 222 23.34 -19.18 -11.89
N LEU A 223 22.60 -18.48 -11.01
CA LEU A 223 21.13 -18.47 -11.03
C LEU A 223 20.62 -18.05 -12.41
N LYS A 224 21.09 -16.91 -12.93
CA LYS A 224 20.70 -16.41 -14.26
C LYS A 224 20.93 -17.45 -15.37
N ALA A 225 22.11 -18.07 -15.38
CA ALA A 225 22.47 -19.05 -16.40
C ALA A 225 21.67 -20.36 -16.29
N LEU A 226 21.32 -20.80 -15.08
CA LEU A 226 20.46 -21.97 -14.86
C LEU A 226 19.01 -21.69 -15.27
N THR A 227 18.48 -20.51 -14.92
CA THR A 227 17.14 -20.07 -15.36
C THR A 227 17.05 -20.03 -16.88
N GLN A 228 18.06 -19.47 -17.56
CA GLN A 228 18.07 -19.47 -19.02
C GLN A 228 18.14 -20.88 -19.62
N GLN A 229 18.87 -21.81 -19.00
CA GLN A 229 18.89 -23.21 -19.46
C GLN A 229 17.51 -23.88 -19.31
N ALA A 230 16.81 -23.60 -18.22
CA ALA A 230 15.47 -24.12 -18.00
C ALA A 230 14.44 -23.53 -18.97
N GLN A 231 14.53 -22.23 -19.27
CA GLN A 231 13.71 -21.56 -20.28
C GLN A 231 13.91 -22.16 -21.67
N ASN A 232 15.16 -22.26 -22.14
CA ASN A 232 15.45 -22.84 -23.45
C ASN A 232 14.94 -24.29 -23.57
N TRP A 233 15.07 -25.07 -22.48
CA TRP A 233 14.55 -26.44 -22.46
C TRP A 233 13.02 -26.49 -22.56
N HIS A 234 12.32 -25.60 -21.87
CA HIS A 234 10.86 -25.51 -21.93
C HIS A 234 10.38 -25.10 -23.32
N ASP A 235 11.02 -24.09 -23.92
CA ASP A 235 10.70 -23.64 -25.29
C ASP A 235 10.89 -24.76 -26.31
N ASP A 236 11.96 -25.55 -26.16
CA ASP A 236 12.22 -26.76 -26.93
C ASP A 236 11.12 -27.82 -26.76
N GLN A 237 10.54 -27.97 -25.56
CA GLN A 237 9.42 -28.88 -25.33
C GLN A 237 8.15 -28.35 -26.01
N LEU A 238 7.85 -27.05 -25.88
CA LEU A 238 6.69 -26.42 -26.49
C LEU A 238 6.73 -26.54 -28.03
N GLN A 239 7.90 -26.37 -28.65
CA GLN A 239 8.06 -26.52 -30.11
C GLN A 239 7.87 -27.96 -30.60
N ARG A 240 8.15 -28.96 -29.74
CA ARG A 240 7.95 -30.38 -30.05
C ARG A 240 6.54 -30.86 -29.74
N ALA A 241 5.75 -30.09 -28.99
CA ALA A 241 4.38 -30.44 -28.65
C ALA A 241 3.50 -30.44 -29.90
N THR A 242 2.65 -31.47 -30.04
CA THR A 242 1.68 -31.57 -31.14
C THR A 242 0.39 -30.82 -30.81
N SER A 243 -0.43 -30.53 -31.82
CA SER A 243 -1.77 -29.92 -31.66
C SER A 243 -2.78 -30.78 -30.89
N SER A 244 -2.39 -31.97 -30.42
CA SER A 244 -3.23 -32.93 -29.69
C SER A 244 -2.86 -33.04 -28.19
N GLN A 245 -2.29 -31.99 -27.61
CA GLN A 245 -1.92 -31.96 -26.19
C GLN A 245 -3.17 -32.00 -25.29
N SER A 246 -3.09 -32.69 -24.14
CA SER A 246 -4.17 -32.67 -23.15
C SER A 246 -4.28 -31.29 -22.49
N ASP A 247 -5.43 -31.00 -21.88
CA ASP A 247 -5.63 -29.72 -21.18
C ASP A 247 -4.66 -29.56 -20.01
N GLU A 248 -4.31 -30.64 -19.30
CA GLU A 248 -3.37 -30.60 -18.18
C GLU A 248 -1.97 -30.17 -18.61
N SER A 249 -1.38 -30.84 -19.62
CA SER A 249 -0.03 -30.50 -20.07
C SER A 249 0.05 -29.10 -20.69
N ARG A 250 -1.02 -28.62 -21.35
CA ARG A 250 -1.10 -27.25 -21.86
C ARG A 250 -1.13 -26.23 -20.73
N ARG A 251 -2.02 -26.43 -19.75
CA ARG A 251 -2.15 -25.58 -18.56
C ARG A 251 -0.85 -25.55 -17.74
N MET A 252 -0.19 -26.69 -17.57
CA MET A 252 1.13 -26.81 -16.95
C MET A 252 2.18 -26.00 -17.72
N GLY A 253 2.16 -26.09 -19.06
CA GLY A 253 3.05 -25.33 -19.92
C GLY A 253 2.92 -23.81 -19.74
N TYR A 254 1.71 -23.30 -19.51
CA TYR A 254 1.49 -21.89 -19.17
C TYR A 254 2.15 -21.51 -17.85
N LEU A 255 1.91 -22.29 -16.78
CA LEU A 255 2.47 -22.01 -15.45
C LEU A 255 4.00 -22.02 -15.45
N ILE A 256 4.62 -22.99 -16.15
CA ILE A 256 6.08 -23.06 -16.29
C ILE A 256 6.62 -21.87 -17.07
N SER A 257 5.97 -21.49 -18.18
CA SER A 257 6.40 -20.37 -19.01
C SER A 257 6.36 -19.03 -18.26
N LEU A 258 5.25 -18.77 -17.56
CA LEU A 258 5.09 -17.57 -16.71
C LEU A 258 6.11 -17.55 -15.57
N SER A 259 6.32 -18.69 -14.90
CA SER A 259 7.28 -18.80 -13.79
C SER A 259 8.73 -18.57 -14.23
N LEU A 260 9.15 -19.13 -15.38
CA LEU A 260 10.50 -18.94 -15.92
C LEU A 260 10.76 -17.49 -16.33
N ALA A 261 9.78 -16.82 -16.93
CA ALA A 261 9.85 -15.39 -17.21
C ALA A 261 9.98 -14.57 -15.92
N PHE A 262 9.15 -14.87 -14.91
CA PHE A 262 9.26 -14.27 -13.58
C PHE A 262 10.66 -14.48 -12.98
N PHE A 263 11.22 -15.70 -13.02
CA PHE A 263 12.55 -15.98 -12.48
C PHE A 263 13.63 -15.16 -13.17
N LYS A 264 13.59 -15.10 -14.50
CA LYS A 264 14.59 -14.37 -15.29
C LYS A 264 14.50 -12.86 -15.04
N GLY A 265 13.30 -12.29 -15.07
CA GLY A 265 13.09 -10.87 -14.80
C GLY A 265 13.45 -10.47 -13.37
N THR A 266 13.14 -11.32 -12.39
CA THR A 266 13.49 -11.07 -10.99
C THR A 266 15.00 -10.95 -10.78
N ILE A 267 15.78 -11.81 -11.43
CA ILE A 267 17.25 -11.77 -11.37
C ILE A 267 17.78 -10.56 -12.14
N ASP A 268 17.28 -10.30 -13.35
CA ASP A 268 17.78 -9.26 -14.25
C ASP A 268 17.50 -7.83 -13.75
N ASN A 269 16.36 -7.61 -13.10
CA ASN A 269 16.03 -6.32 -12.50
C ASN A 269 16.59 -6.15 -11.06
N GLY A 270 17.21 -7.19 -10.49
CA GLY A 270 17.79 -7.15 -9.14
C GLY A 270 16.75 -7.08 -8.02
N LEU A 271 15.57 -7.66 -8.23
CA LEU A 271 14.42 -7.52 -7.33
C LEU A 271 14.66 -8.13 -5.94
N PHE A 272 15.58 -9.08 -5.82
CA PHE A 272 15.98 -9.64 -4.53
C PHE A 272 16.50 -8.59 -3.54
N LEU A 273 17.02 -7.46 -4.05
CA LEU A 273 17.57 -6.38 -3.26
C LEU A 273 16.72 -5.11 -3.33
N LYS A 274 15.93 -4.93 -4.39
CA LYS A 274 15.18 -3.70 -4.67
C LYS A 274 13.67 -3.78 -4.38
N GLY A 275 13.13 -4.98 -4.18
CA GLY A 275 11.67 -5.19 -4.08
C GLY A 275 10.96 -5.08 -5.44
N PHE A 276 9.63 -5.25 -5.44
CA PHE A 276 8.85 -5.32 -6.67
C PHE A 276 8.49 -3.93 -7.25
N ASP A 277 8.52 -2.86 -6.44
CA ASP A 277 8.23 -1.49 -6.92
C ASP A 277 9.18 -1.06 -8.07
N GLU A 278 10.39 -1.64 -8.15
CA GLU A 278 11.39 -1.36 -9.20
C GLU A 278 10.86 -1.57 -10.63
N ILE A 279 9.92 -2.50 -10.82
CA ILE A 279 9.38 -2.87 -12.13
C ILE A 279 7.94 -2.37 -12.33
N ASP A 280 7.39 -1.59 -11.39
CA ASP A 280 5.98 -1.18 -11.45
C ASP A 280 5.67 -0.25 -12.65
N ASN A 281 6.69 0.36 -13.25
CA ASN A 281 6.56 1.14 -14.48
C ASN A 281 6.29 0.29 -15.73
N TRP A 282 6.44 -1.03 -15.66
CA TRP A 282 6.07 -1.94 -16.74
C TRP A 282 4.60 -2.37 -16.63
N GLU A 283 3.97 -2.56 -17.78
CA GLU A 283 2.78 -3.41 -17.87
C GLU A 283 3.21 -4.88 -17.70
N ILE A 284 2.48 -5.67 -16.91
CA ILE A 284 2.93 -7.02 -16.52
C ILE A 284 3.03 -8.01 -17.68
N SER A 285 2.10 -7.99 -18.64
CA SER A 285 2.18 -8.83 -19.85
C SER A 285 3.41 -8.46 -20.68
N ASP A 286 3.68 -7.16 -20.86
CA ASP A 286 4.86 -6.68 -21.57
C ASP A 286 6.16 -7.14 -20.89
N TRP A 287 6.21 -7.05 -19.56
CA TRP A 287 7.36 -7.51 -18.77
C TRP A 287 7.57 -9.03 -18.90
N LEU A 288 6.51 -9.82 -18.78
CA LEU A 288 6.60 -11.29 -18.91
C LEU A 288 7.03 -11.71 -20.32
N LEU A 289 6.47 -11.09 -21.37
CA LEU A 289 6.87 -11.33 -22.77
C LEU A 289 8.34 -10.94 -22.98
N HIS A 290 8.77 -9.79 -22.45
CA HIS A 290 10.16 -9.34 -22.53
C HIS A 290 11.14 -10.37 -21.93
N TYR A 291 10.76 -10.99 -20.81
CA TYR A 291 11.55 -12.03 -20.16
C TYR A 291 11.31 -13.45 -20.68
N GLY A 292 10.56 -13.60 -21.78
CA GLY A 292 10.45 -14.85 -22.54
C GLY A 292 9.32 -15.78 -22.10
N ALA A 293 8.23 -15.25 -21.54
CA ALA A 293 6.98 -16.00 -21.47
C ALA A 293 6.42 -16.20 -22.90
N SER A 294 5.75 -17.33 -23.14
CA SER A 294 5.09 -17.57 -24.42
C SER A 294 3.82 -16.71 -24.54
N ASN A 295 3.46 -16.35 -25.78
CA ASN A 295 2.23 -15.59 -26.04
C ASN A 295 1.01 -16.34 -25.49
N ASP A 296 0.92 -17.65 -25.73
CA ASP A 296 -0.22 -18.46 -25.25
C ASP A 296 -0.35 -18.42 -23.72
N ALA A 297 0.76 -18.38 -22.98
CA ALA A 297 0.73 -18.31 -21.53
C ALA A 297 0.28 -16.93 -21.02
N VAL A 298 0.77 -15.85 -21.64
CA VAL A 298 0.41 -14.46 -21.27
C VAL A 298 -1.05 -14.13 -21.63
N TYR A 299 -1.57 -14.69 -22.73
CA TYR A 299 -2.95 -14.50 -23.14
C TYR A 299 -3.90 -15.64 -22.70
N SER A 300 -3.42 -16.55 -21.84
CA SER A 300 -4.24 -17.62 -21.26
C SER A 300 -5.27 -17.11 -20.26
N ALA A 301 -6.27 -17.95 -19.95
CA ALA A 301 -7.29 -17.64 -18.96
C ALA A 301 -6.72 -17.44 -17.55
N VAL A 302 -5.65 -18.15 -17.15
CA VAL A 302 -5.03 -17.97 -15.83
C VAL A 302 -4.39 -16.59 -15.66
N PHE A 303 -3.74 -16.11 -16.72
CA PHE A 303 -3.13 -14.78 -16.65
C PHE A 303 -4.16 -13.66 -16.82
N ARG A 304 -5.19 -13.86 -17.67
CA ARG A 304 -6.34 -12.95 -17.73
C ARG A 304 -7.02 -12.77 -16.37
N GLY A 305 -7.21 -13.85 -15.62
CA GLY A 305 -7.88 -13.80 -14.31
C GLY A 305 -7.18 -12.86 -13.32
N CYS A 306 -5.88 -12.59 -13.50
CA CYS A 306 -5.14 -11.61 -12.72
C CYS A 306 -5.66 -10.17 -12.95
N TYR A 307 -6.06 -9.84 -14.19
CA TYR A 307 -6.61 -8.55 -14.56
C TYR A 307 -8.06 -8.41 -14.10
N ASP A 308 -8.88 -9.44 -14.31
CA ASP A 308 -10.28 -9.43 -13.89
C ASP A 308 -10.39 -9.26 -12.37
N TYR A 309 -9.54 -9.95 -11.60
CA TYR A 309 -9.52 -9.86 -10.13
C TYR A 309 -9.30 -8.45 -9.59
N VAL A 310 -8.60 -7.59 -10.35
CA VAL A 310 -8.32 -6.20 -9.96
C VAL A 310 -8.93 -5.19 -10.93
N PHE A 311 -9.88 -5.61 -11.77
CA PHE A 311 -10.47 -4.81 -12.84
C PHE A 311 -9.46 -3.98 -13.64
N GLY A 312 -8.32 -4.58 -13.99
CA GLY A 312 -7.13 -3.96 -14.60
C GLY A 312 -7.31 -3.51 -16.05
N TYR A 313 -8.39 -2.78 -16.34
CA TYR A 313 -8.86 -2.41 -17.68
C TYR A 313 -9.25 -0.93 -17.71
N PRO A 314 -8.33 -0.01 -18.06
CA PRO A 314 -8.60 1.42 -18.08
C PRO A 314 -9.81 1.79 -18.94
N GLY A 315 -10.71 2.60 -18.38
CA GLY A 315 -11.95 3.00 -19.04
C GLY A 315 -12.96 1.86 -19.27
N GLY A 316 -12.74 0.69 -18.66
CA GLY A 316 -13.61 -0.48 -18.80
C GLY A 316 -13.44 -1.27 -20.10
N VAL A 317 -12.39 -0.96 -20.88
CA VAL A 317 -12.12 -1.62 -22.15
C VAL A 317 -11.32 -2.89 -21.91
N THR A 318 -11.98 -4.05 -21.93
CA THR A 318 -11.35 -5.34 -21.56
C THR A 318 -10.31 -5.86 -22.56
N ASP A 319 -10.29 -5.30 -23.78
CA ASP A 319 -9.20 -5.51 -24.74
C ASP A 319 -7.90 -4.75 -24.36
N HIS A 320 -7.99 -3.77 -23.44
CA HIS A 320 -6.86 -2.94 -23.01
C HIS A 320 -6.44 -3.28 -21.58
N ARG A 321 -5.55 -4.27 -21.45
CA ARG A 321 -4.95 -4.70 -20.17
C ARG A 321 -3.99 -3.65 -19.62
N SER A 322 -4.07 -3.35 -18.32
CA SER A 322 -3.14 -2.43 -17.68
C SER A 322 -3.00 -2.65 -16.18
N VAL A 323 -1.97 -3.36 -15.77
CA VAL A 323 -1.56 -3.49 -14.37
C VAL A 323 -0.03 -3.36 -14.26
N GLY A 324 0.44 -2.57 -13.30
CA GLY A 324 1.87 -2.43 -12.99
C GLY A 324 2.49 -3.76 -12.58
N ALA A 325 3.63 -4.12 -13.17
CA ALA A 325 4.25 -5.43 -12.99
C ALA A 325 4.63 -5.74 -11.55
N GLY A 326 5.13 -4.73 -10.83
CA GLY A 326 5.47 -4.85 -9.41
C GLY A 326 4.26 -5.18 -8.55
N THR A 327 3.19 -4.41 -8.71
CA THR A 327 1.91 -4.62 -8.01
C THR A 327 1.30 -6.00 -8.34
N ALA A 328 1.27 -6.39 -9.62
CA ALA A 328 0.70 -7.68 -10.04
C ALA A 328 1.46 -8.88 -9.42
N ILE A 329 2.78 -8.89 -9.54
CA ILE A 329 3.62 -9.97 -9.02
C ILE A 329 3.49 -10.07 -7.49
N ARG A 330 3.52 -8.94 -6.78
CA ARG A 330 3.31 -8.91 -5.33
C ARG A 330 1.97 -9.53 -4.93
N GLY A 331 0.89 -9.13 -5.59
CA GLY A 331 -0.46 -9.66 -5.34
C GLY A 331 -0.55 -11.17 -5.58
N LEU A 332 -0.06 -11.63 -6.73
CA LEU A 332 -0.11 -13.06 -7.12
C LEU A 332 0.74 -13.94 -6.21
N LEU A 333 1.94 -13.51 -5.84
CA LEU A 333 2.81 -14.25 -4.93
C LEU A 333 2.21 -14.33 -3.52
N ARG A 334 1.60 -13.24 -3.03
CA ARG A 334 0.90 -13.25 -1.73
C ARG A 334 -0.30 -14.19 -1.77
N LEU A 335 -1.11 -14.12 -2.82
CA LEU A 335 -2.25 -15.01 -3.02
C LEU A 335 -1.83 -16.48 -3.05
N ALA A 336 -0.76 -16.81 -3.76
CA ALA A 336 -0.32 -18.19 -3.94
C ALA A 336 0.43 -18.78 -2.73
N PHE A 337 1.19 -17.97 -1.97
CA PHE A 337 2.16 -18.51 -1.00
C PHE A 337 2.00 -17.99 0.43
N THR A 338 1.08 -17.06 0.69
CA THR A 338 0.90 -16.48 2.03
C THR A 338 -0.53 -16.52 2.56
N TYR A 339 -1.40 -17.29 1.91
CA TYR A 339 -2.74 -17.54 2.45
C TYR A 339 -2.66 -18.43 3.70
N LYS A 340 -3.56 -18.20 4.66
CA LYS A 340 -3.71 -18.99 5.87
C LYS A 340 -5.12 -19.55 5.93
N GLY A 341 -5.28 -20.80 6.37
CA GLY A 341 -6.55 -21.51 6.39
C GLY A 341 -6.99 -21.91 4.99
N SER A 342 -7.48 -20.95 4.21
CA SER A 342 -8.02 -21.13 2.86
C SER A 342 -7.51 -20.07 1.90
N LEU A 343 -7.53 -20.35 0.59
CA LEU A 343 -7.14 -19.37 -0.43
C LEU A 343 -8.01 -18.12 -0.35
N PHE A 344 -9.32 -18.32 -0.33
CA PHE A 344 -10.32 -17.28 -0.24
C PHE A 344 -11.27 -17.54 0.93
N PHE A 345 -12.01 -16.51 1.32
CA PHE A 345 -13.04 -16.56 2.35
C PHE A 345 -14.28 -15.81 1.86
N LYS A 346 -15.41 -16.52 1.87
CA LYS A 346 -16.74 -15.99 1.59
C LYS A 346 -17.36 -15.50 2.88
N MET A 347 -17.85 -14.27 2.86
CA MET A 347 -18.68 -13.74 3.94
C MET A 347 -20.03 -14.46 3.94
N GLN A 348 -20.59 -14.72 5.13
CA GLN A 348 -21.87 -15.43 5.29
C GLN A 348 -23.07 -14.46 5.42
N ALA A 349 -22.88 -13.20 5.06
CA ALA A 349 -23.91 -12.21 4.75
C ALA A 349 -23.30 -11.17 3.80
N GLY A 350 -24.00 -10.07 3.55
CA GLY A 350 -23.42 -8.96 2.81
C GLY A 350 -22.22 -8.34 3.52
N MET A 351 -21.32 -7.69 2.78
CA MET A 351 -20.13 -7.06 3.34
C MET A 351 -20.49 -5.95 4.34
N GLY A 352 -21.59 -5.23 4.10
CA GLY A 352 -22.18 -4.29 5.04
C GLY A 352 -22.41 -4.92 6.42
N ASP A 353 -23.09 -6.06 6.46
CA ASP A 353 -23.50 -6.71 7.71
C ASP A 353 -22.37 -7.50 8.37
N THR A 354 -21.44 -8.01 7.56
CA THR A 354 -20.30 -8.82 8.01
C THR A 354 -19.15 -7.97 8.52
N ILE A 355 -18.93 -6.78 7.95
CA ILE A 355 -17.77 -5.92 8.26
C ILE A 355 -18.22 -4.64 8.95
N PHE A 356 -19.04 -3.85 8.27
CA PHE A 356 -19.34 -2.48 8.70
C PHE A 356 -20.35 -2.44 9.85
N GLY A 357 -21.27 -3.39 9.93
CA GLY A 357 -22.18 -3.57 11.06
C GLY A 357 -21.42 -3.79 12.38
N PRO A 358 -20.55 -4.81 12.47
CA PRO A 358 -19.68 -5.03 13.63
C PRO A 358 -18.85 -3.80 14.03
N TYR A 359 -18.15 -3.20 13.07
CA TYR A 359 -17.36 -1.99 13.37
C TYR A 359 -18.22 -0.84 13.86
N TYR A 360 -19.37 -0.57 13.23
CA TYR A 360 -20.29 0.47 13.67
C TYR A 360 -20.76 0.24 15.11
N GLN A 361 -21.19 -0.97 15.44
CA GLN A 361 -21.66 -1.30 16.80
C GLN A 361 -20.56 -1.05 17.84
N VAL A 362 -19.35 -1.56 17.61
CA VAL A 362 -18.23 -1.39 18.55
C VAL A 362 -17.79 0.08 18.65
N LEU A 363 -17.68 0.78 17.51
CA LEU A 363 -17.24 2.17 17.51
C LEU A 363 -18.26 3.11 18.17
N LYS A 364 -19.56 2.88 17.94
CA LYS A 364 -20.64 3.62 18.61
C LYS A 364 -20.59 3.41 20.13
N GLU A 365 -20.43 2.16 20.59
CA GLU A 365 -20.27 1.85 22.02
C GLU A 365 -19.04 2.51 22.64
N ARG A 366 -17.92 2.59 21.89
CA ARG A 366 -16.70 3.28 22.33
C ARG A 366 -16.87 4.81 22.41
N GLY A 367 -17.91 5.38 21.81
CA GLY A 367 -18.24 6.81 21.84
C GLY A 367 -17.89 7.58 20.57
N VAL A 368 -17.58 6.91 19.46
CA VAL A 368 -17.42 7.56 18.14
C VAL A 368 -18.76 8.08 17.66
N LYS A 369 -18.78 9.32 17.16
CA LYS A 369 -19.99 9.99 16.66
C LYS A 369 -20.12 9.78 15.15
N PHE A 370 -21.33 9.54 14.68
CA PHE A 370 -21.64 9.38 13.25
C PHE A 370 -22.61 10.47 12.78
N LYS A 371 -22.30 11.09 11.64
CA LYS A 371 -23.13 12.10 10.98
C LYS A 371 -23.39 11.68 9.54
N TYR A 372 -24.52 11.00 9.35
CA TYR A 372 -25.03 10.55 8.04
C TYR A 372 -25.62 11.69 7.23
N PHE A 373 -25.78 11.50 5.92
CA PHE A 373 -26.30 12.51 4.99
C PHE A 373 -25.47 13.80 4.92
N ASN A 374 -24.16 13.73 5.18
CA ASN A 374 -23.26 14.89 5.21
C ASN A 374 -22.18 14.76 4.13
N ALA A 375 -22.28 15.57 3.08
CA ALA A 375 -21.35 15.60 1.97
C ALA A 375 -20.27 16.68 2.18
N ALA A 376 -18.99 16.30 2.13
CA ALA A 376 -17.91 17.28 2.07
C ALA A 376 -17.72 17.78 0.63
N THR A 377 -17.62 19.09 0.44
CA THR A 377 -17.51 19.72 -0.89
C THR A 377 -16.22 20.50 -1.08
N ASN A 378 -15.49 20.84 -0.01
CA ASN A 378 -14.16 21.45 -0.11
C ASN A 378 -13.38 21.31 1.20
N LEU A 379 -12.10 20.97 1.12
CA LEU A 379 -11.13 21.08 2.21
C LEU A 379 -10.34 22.37 2.02
N SER A 380 -10.69 23.42 2.77
CA SER A 380 -10.08 24.74 2.62
C SER A 380 -8.75 24.85 3.36
N LEU A 381 -7.75 25.43 2.69
CA LEU A 381 -6.44 25.70 3.24
C LEU A 381 -6.38 27.04 3.98
N GLY A 382 -5.50 27.11 4.97
CA GLY A 382 -5.11 28.38 5.58
C GLY A 382 -4.29 29.27 4.63
N PRO A 383 -4.06 30.55 4.98
CA PRO A 383 -3.26 31.47 4.17
C PRO A 383 -1.82 30.99 3.88
N ASP A 384 -1.24 30.21 4.80
CA ASP A 384 0.09 29.59 4.66
C ASP A 384 0.08 28.33 3.77
N GLN A 385 -1.11 27.86 3.39
CA GLN A 385 -1.37 26.64 2.62
C GLN A 385 -0.80 25.37 3.27
N ASN A 386 -0.61 25.35 4.59
CA ASN A 386 0.06 24.25 5.30
C ASN A 386 -0.91 23.32 6.04
N SER A 387 -2.11 23.81 6.36
CA SER A 387 -3.11 23.03 7.08
C SER A 387 -4.52 23.28 6.58
N ILE A 388 -5.41 22.31 6.82
CA ILE A 388 -6.84 22.44 6.59
C ILE A 388 -7.42 23.31 7.71
N THR A 389 -7.97 24.46 7.36
CA THR A 389 -8.57 25.39 8.34
C THR A 389 -10.09 25.28 8.42
N ALA A 390 -10.71 24.71 7.39
CA ALA A 390 -12.14 24.43 7.39
C ALA A 390 -12.54 23.39 6.34
N ILE A 391 -13.73 22.82 6.51
CA ILE A 391 -14.34 21.86 5.59
C ILE A 391 -15.75 22.38 5.23
N ASP A 392 -15.99 22.63 3.95
CA ASP A 392 -17.32 22.96 3.44
C ASP A 392 -18.16 21.69 3.32
N MET A 393 -19.38 21.76 3.84
CA MET A 393 -20.27 20.63 3.99
C MET A 393 -21.67 20.95 3.46
N VAL A 394 -22.38 19.92 3.01
CA VAL A 394 -23.81 19.95 2.69
C VAL A 394 -24.50 18.85 3.46
N GLU A 395 -25.42 19.23 4.34
CA GLU A 395 -26.36 18.30 4.97
C GLU A 395 -27.51 18.02 3.99
N GLN A 396 -27.51 16.82 3.41
CA GLN A 396 -28.42 16.40 2.35
C GLN A 396 -29.83 16.08 2.87
N ALA A 397 -29.94 15.60 4.11
CA ALA A 397 -31.20 15.34 4.78
C ALA A 397 -31.08 15.62 6.29
N GLU A 398 -32.11 16.23 6.86
CA GLU A 398 -32.21 16.55 8.29
C GLU A 398 -32.85 15.37 9.04
N VAL A 399 -32.20 14.88 10.09
CA VAL A 399 -32.72 13.83 10.99
C VAL A 399 -33.70 14.46 11.98
N LEU A 400 -34.87 13.85 12.19
CA LEU A 400 -35.96 14.44 12.97
C LEU A 400 -35.61 14.69 14.45
N ALA A 401 -34.93 13.74 15.08
CA ALA A 401 -34.52 13.83 16.48
C ALA A 401 -33.38 12.85 16.77
N GLY A 402 -32.46 13.24 17.67
CA GLY A 402 -31.34 12.39 18.07
C GLY A 402 -30.33 12.15 16.95
N ASP A 403 -29.64 11.01 17.02
CA ASP A 403 -28.78 10.52 15.95
C ASP A 403 -29.57 9.51 15.10
N TYR A 404 -29.25 9.45 13.79
CA TYR A 404 -29.82 8.47 12.87
C TYR A 404 -29.38 7.06 13.27
N ASP A 405 -30.33 6.14 13.43
CA ASP A 405 -30.04 4.73 13.70
C ASP A 405 -30.13 3.94 12.40
N PRO A 406 -29.00 3.50 11.81
CA PRO A 406 -28.95 3.07 10.42
C PRO A 406 -29.20 1.58 10.23
N LEU A 407 -29.27 0.78 11.31
CA LEU A 407 -29.40 -0.67 11.23
C LEU A 407 -30.85 -1.11 11.46
N VAL A 408 -31.25 -2.18 10.78
CA VAL A 408 -32.50 -2.91 11.00
C VAL A 408 -32.19 -4.34 11.42
N ASP A 409 -33.07 -4.96 12.20
CA ASP A 409 -32.93 -6.37 12.56
C ASP A 409 -33.54 -7.25 11.46
N VAL A 410 -32.73 -8.16 10.91
CA VAL A 410 -33.16 -9.21 9.98
C VAL A 410 -32.76 -10.56 10.57
N GLN A 411 -33.77 -11.32 11.03
CA GLN A 411 -33.56 -12.64 11.65
C GLN A 411 -32.54 -12.63 12.81
N ASN A 412 -32.58 -11.61 13.68
CA ASN A 412 -31.65 -11.38 14.80
C ASN A 412 -30.21 -11.00 14.37
N LEU A 413 -30.04 -10.53 13.14
CA LEU A 413 -28.79 -9.93 12.65
C LEU A 413 -29.01 -8.42 12.42
N PRO A 414 -28.19 -7.55 13.04
CA PRO A 414 -28.18 -6.12 12.71
C PRO A 414 -27.62 -5.89 11.31
N CYS A 415 -28.45 -5.37 10.41
CA CYS A 415 -28.16 -5.25 8.99
C CYS A 415 -28.40 -3.84 8.45
N TRP A 416 -27.70 -3.48 7.36
CA TRP A 416 -27.93 -2.21 6.67
C TRP A 416 -29.10 -2.33 5.69
N PRO A 417 -30.08 -1.41 5.69
CA PRO A 417 -31.16 -1.40 4.69
C PRO A 417 -30.65 -0.93 3.32
N SER A 418 -31.29 -1.39 2.24
CA SER A 418 -30.97 -0.98 0.86
C SER A 418 -31.41 0.45 0.51
N GLU A 419 -32.25 1.06 1.35
CA GLU A 419 -32.73 2.43 1.25
C GLU A 419 -32.60 3.13 2.62
N PRO A 420 -32.56 4.47 2.70
CA PRO A 420 -32.69 5.20 3.94
C PRO A 420 -33.95 4.81 4.73
N LEU A 421 -33.87 4.87 6.06
CA LEU A 421 -35.03 4.80 6.95
C LEU A 421 -35.74 6.15 6.93
N TRP A 422 -36.61 6.32 5.94
CA TRP A 422 -37.25 7.58 5.58
C TRP A 422 -38.07 8.19 6.73
N ASP A 423 -38.58 7.38 7.65
CA ASP A 423 -39.35 7.81 8.82
C ASP A 423 -38.50 8.55 9.87
N GLN A 424 -37.17 8.40 9.83
CA GLN A 424 -36.25 9.17 10.66
C GLN A 424 -35.89 10.54 10.06
N LEU A 425 -36.28 10.81 8.82
CA LEU A 425 -35.89 12.01 8.08
C LEU A 425 -37.03 13.01 7.97
N LYS A 426 -36.68 14.30 8.10
CA LYS A 426 -37.61 15.39 7.80
C LYS A 426 -37.96 15.36 6.31
N ASP A 427 -39.26 15.43 6.02
CA ASP A 427 -39.81 15.28 4.67
C ASP A 427 -39.44 13.95 3.98
N GLY A 428 -39.13 12.89 4.75
CA GLY A 428 -38.65 11.59 4.22
C GLY A 428 -39.50 11.01 3.08
N ALA A 429 -40.83 10.99 3.22
CA ALA A 429 -41.72 10.49 2.16
C ALA A 429 -41.65 11.29 0.85
N LYS A 430 -41.32 12.60 0.92
CA LYS A 430 -41.11 13.43 -0.26
C LYS A 430 -39.75 13.15 -0.89
N LEU A 431 -38.72 12.94 -0.08
CA LEU A 431 -37.37 12.57 -0.53
C LEU A 431 -37.39 11.19 -1.22
N GLU A 432 -38.01 10.18 -0.61
CA GLU A 432 -38.21 8.86 -1.20
C GLU A 432 -38.88 8.97 -2.59
N LYS A 433 -40.00 9.70 -2.67
CA LYS A 433 -40.74 9.89 -3.93
C LYS A 433 -39.92 10.62 -5.01
N SER A 434 -38.92 11.41 -4.63
CA SER A 434 -38.05 12.11 -5.59
C SER A 434 -37.03 11.18 -6.26
N GLY A 435 -36.81 9.99 -5.70
CA GLY A 435 -35.81 9.04 -6.20
C GLY A 435 -34.37 9.51 -5.96
N ILE A 436 -34.13 10.32 -4.93
CA ILE A 436 -32.79 10.81 -4.59
C ILE A 436 -31.91 9.65 -4.12
N ASP A 437 -30.71 9.57 -4.67
CA ASP A 437 -29.64 8.72 -4.17
C ASP A 437 -28.59 9.60 -3.50
N PHE A 438 -28.53 9.54 -2.17
CA PHE A 438 -27.57 10.34 -1.38
C PHE A 438 -26.12 9.90 -1.56
N GLU A 439 -25.86 8.68 -2.03
CA GLU A 439 -24.52 8.12 -2.24
C GLU A 439 -24.00 8.37 -3.66
N CYS A 440 -24.85 8.85 -4.58
CA CYS A 440 -24.50 9.10 -5.98
C CYS A 440 -23.89 10.51 -6.17
N GLU A 441 -22.60 10.57 -6.52
CA GLU A 441 -21.87 11.82 -6.74
C GLU A 441 -21.95 12.34 -8.19
N LYS A 442 -22.99 11.96 -8.93
CA LYS A 442 -23.23 12.46 -10.31
C LYS A 442 -23.54 13.95 -10.33
N ASP A 443 -24.37 14.39 -9.39
CA ASP A 443 -24.82 15.76 -9.24
C ASP A 443 -24.21 16.38 -7.99
N VAL A 444 -24.07 17.70 -7.97
CA VAL A 444 -23.63 18.43 -6.76
C VAL A 444 -24.63 18.17 -5.62
N PRO A 445 -24.16 17.82 -4.39
CA PRO A 445 -25.03 17.60 -3.24
C PRO A 445 -25.97 18.79 -2.99
N LYS A 446 -27.23 18.48 -2.70
CA LYS A 446 -28.27 19.49 -2.42
C LYS A 446 -28.67 19.39 -0.95
N GLY A 447 -28.93 20.53 -0.31
CA GLY A 447 -29.34 20.55 1.09
C GLY A 447 -28.89 21.82 1.79
N ARG A 448 -28.72 21.75 3.11
CA ARG A 448 -28.26 22.88 3.94
C ARG A 448 -26.74 22.93 3.94
N ALA A 449 -26.16 23.98 3.36
CA ALA A 449 -24.72 24.22 3.43
C ALA A 449 -24.31 24.66 4.84
N TYR A 450 -23.18 24.16 5.33
CA TYR A 450 -22.54 24.58 6.57
C TYR A 450 -21.02 24.37 6.49
N ARG A 451 -20.27 24.89 7.47
CA ARG A 451 -18.80 24.85 7.47
C ARG A 451 -18.27 24.40 8.82
N LEU A 452 -17.40 23.40 8.81
CA LEU A 452 -16.62 22.98 9.97
C LEU A 452 -15.34 23.83 10.04
N GLU A 453 -14.95 24.29 11.22
CA GLU A 453 -13.78 25.16 11.43
C GLU A 453 -12.73 24.53 12.36
N LYS A 454 -11.44 24.68 12.02
CA LYS A 454 -10.31 24.23 12.85
C LYS A 454 -10.34 24.92 14.22
N GLY A 455 -10.11 24.17 15.30
CA GLY A 455 -10.17 24.62 16.69
C GLY A 455 -11.58 24.73 17.29
N ARG A 456 -12.63 24.82 16.44
CA ARG A 456 -14.04 24.80 16.88
C ARG A 456 -14.64 23.41 16.73
N ASP A 457 -14.58 22.86 15.52
CA ASP A 457 -15.29 21.65 15.13
C ASP A 457 -14.33 20.46 14.94
N PHE A 458 -13.09 20.73 14.49
CA PHE A 458 -12.04 19.73 14.35
C PHE A 458 -10.66 20.34 14.65
N ASP A 459 -9.69 19.51 14.97
CA ASP A 459 -8.26 19.86 15.02
C ASP A 459 -7.49 19.08 13.93
N LEU A 460 -7.88 17.81 13.74
CA LEU A 460 -7.30 16.85 12.80
C LEU A 460 -8.37 16.33 11.82
N VAL A 461 -7.94 15.96 10.62
CA VAL A 461 -8.79 15.41 9.56
C VAL A 461 -8.26 14.05 9.11
N ILE A 462 -9.12 13.04 9.07
CA ILE A 462 -8.88 11.79 8.34
C ILE A 462 -9.72 11.83 7.06
N LEU A 463 -9.06 11.80 5.91
CA LEU A 463 -9.72 11.75 4.61
C LEU A 463 -9.81 10.30 4.12
N GLY A 464 -11.02 9.73 4.26
CA GLY A 464 -11.39 8.38 3.87
C GLY A 464 -12.15 8.25 2.54
N ALA A 465 -12.36 9.36 1.83
CA ALA A 465 -13.06 9.38 0.56
C ALA A 465 -12.26 8.61 -0.51
N SER A 466 -12.97 7.99 -1.47
CA SER A 466 -12.33 7.25 -2.57
C SER A 466 -11.64 8.20 -3.55
N MET A 467 -10.70 7.67 -4.34
CA MET A 467 -9.98 8.41 -5.37
C MET A 467 -10.91 9.16 -6.34
N GLY A 468 -12.06 8.56 -6.67
CA GLY A 468 -13.05 9.18 -7.56
C GLY A 468 -13.75 10.41 -6.98
N SER A 469 -13.83 10.53 -5.65
CA SER A 469 -14.49 11.66 -4.96
C SER A 469 -13.53 12.83 -4.71
N LEU A 470 -12.21 12.57 -4.69
CA LEU A 470 -11.21 13.60 -4.35
C LEU A 470 -11.26 14.85 -5.24
N PRO A 471 -11.45 14.77 -6.58
CA PRO A 471 -11.51 15.95 -7.44
C PRO A 471 -12.57 16.98 -7.02
N TYR A 472 -13.65 16.53 -6.35
CA TYR A 472 -14.73 17.41 -5.92
C TYR A 472 -14.38 18.22 -4.67
N MET A 473 -13.52 17.70 -3.79
CA MET A 473 -13.29 18.28 -2.46
C MET A 473 -11.85 18.73 -2.18
N THR A 474 -10.88 18.46 -3.07
CA THR A 474 -9.45 18.75 -2.83
C THR A 474 -8.81 19.71 -3.84
N GLN A 475 -9.60 20.59 -4.45
CA GLN A 475 -9.10 21.53 -5.47
C GLN A 475 -8.00 22.45 -4.92
N GLU A 476 -8.19 23.01 -3.73
CA GLU A 476 -7.17 23.84 -3.07
C GLU A 476 -5.87 23.08 -2.80
N LEU A 477 -5.97 21.82 -2.35
CA LEU A 477 -4.82 20.94 -2.10
C LEU A 477 -4.05 20.66 -3.40
N SER A 478 -4.76 20.43 -4.51
CA SER A 478 -4.17 20.18 -5.83
C SER A 478 -3.51 21.42 -6.45
N LEU A 479 -3.99 22.62 -6.11
CA LEU A 479 -3.36 23.88 -6.47
C LEU A 479 -2.08 24.11 -5.65
N ALA A 480 -2.14 23.88 -4.33
CA ALA A 480 -1.03 24.08 -3.41
C ALA A 480 0.06 23.01 -3.48
N SER A 481 -0.26 21.78 -3.91
CA SER A 481 0.68 20.65 -3.96
C SER A 481 0.66 19.94 -5.31
N ASN A 482 1.82 19.94 -5.96
CA ASN A 482 2.05 19.18 -7.19
C ASN A 482 1.91 17.66 -6.94
N ARG A 483 2.25 17.17 -5.75
CA ARG A 483 2.04 15.76 -5.37
C ARG A 483 0.55 15.38 -5.43
N TRP A 484 -0.33 16.21 -4.89
CA TRP A 484 -1.79 16.00 -4.98
C TRP A 484 -2.30 16.02 -6.41
N ARG A 485 -1.90 17.04 -7.18
CA ARG A 485 -2.27 17.16 -8.59
C ARG A 485 -1.88 15.91 -9.39
N ARG A 486 -0.62 15.46 -9.24
CA ARG A 486 -0.13 14.27 -9.95
C ARG A 486 -0.82 12.99 -9.48
N MET A 487 -1.14 12.85 -8.19
CA MET A 487 -1.91 11.70 -7.71
C MET A 487 -3.27 11.64 -8.40
N ILE A 488 -4.01 12.75 -8.44
CA ILE A 488 -5.32 12.86 -9.12
C ILE A 488 -5.20 12.55 -10.61
N ASP A 489 -4.18 13.05 -11.28
CA ASP A 489 -3.98 12.83 -12.71
C ASP A 489 -3.50 11.40 -13.07
N LYS A 490 -2.78 10.72 -12.17
CA LYS A 490 -2.01 9.50 -12.48
C LYS A 490 -2.48 8.23 -11.77
N VAL A 491 -3.43 8.33 -10.84
CA VAL A 491 -4.07 7.17 -10.19
C VAL A 491 -5.52 7.10 -10.70
N PRO A 492 -5.77 6.45 -11.84
CA PRO A 492 -7.09 6.42 -12.45
C PRO A 492 -8.06 5.51 -11.69
N THR A 493 -9.34 5.68 -12.00
CA THR A 493 -10.41 4.81 -11.53
C THR A 493 -11.21 4.27 -12.71
N VAL A 494 -11.89 3.14 -12.52
CA VAL A 494 -12.74 2.52 -13.54
C VAL A 494 -14.16 2.33 -13.00
N ALA A 495 -15.15 2.46 -13.89
CA ALA A 495 -16.51 2.07 -13.60
C ALA A 495 -16.62 0.53 -13.54
N THR A 496 -17.58 0.05 -12.76
CA THR A 496 -17.88 -1.39 -12.67
C THR A 496 -19.38 -1.60 -12.73
N HIS A 497 -19.79 -2.82 -13.03
CA HIS A 497 -21.19 -3.20 -12.91
C HIS A 497 -21.35 -4.60 -12.35
N ALA A 498 -22.55 -4.87 -11.86
CA ALA A 498 -22.89 -6.15 -11.25
C ALA A 498 -24.33 -6.55 -11.57
N ALA A 499 -24.58 -7.85 -11.52
CA ALA A 499 -25.92 -8.42 -11.54
C ALA A 499 -26.01 -9.56 -10.52
N GLN A 500 -27.19 -9.74 -9.92
CA GLN A 500 -27.44 -10.87 -9.03
C GLN A 500 -28.71 -11.59 -9.46
N PHE A 501 -28.59 -12.90 -9.68
CA PHE A 501 -29.69 -13.77 -10.08
C PHE A 501 -30.06 -14.75 -8.97
N TRP A 502 -31.29 -14.65 -8.47
CA TRP A 502 -31.90 -15.65 -7.62
C TRP A 502 -32.64 -16.65 -8.50
N THR A 503 -32.26 -17.93 -8.42
CA THR A 503 -32.77 -18.98 -9.30
C THR A 503 -33.57 -20.03 -8.51
N THR A 504 -34.49 -20.70 -9.18
CA THR A 504 -35.22 -21.88 -8.69
C THR A 504 -34.54 -23.19 -9.07
N LYS A 505 -33.32 -23.10 -9.62
CA LYS A 505 -32.51 -24.21 -10.10
C LYS A 505 -31.09 -24.08 -9.55
N THR A 506 -30.60 -25.17 -8.98
CA THR A 506 -29.22 -25.28 -8.47
C THR A 506 -28.19 -25.27 -9.60
N PRO A 507 -26.92 -24.92 -9.35
CA PRO A 507 -25.85 -25.04 -10.36
C PRO A 507 -25.78 -26.43 -11.01
N ALA A 508 -26.00 -27.50 -10.24
CA ALA A 508 -26.11 -28.87 -10.73
C ALA A 508 -27.21 -29.03 -11.79
N GLU A 509 -28.44 -28.60 -11.49
CA GLU A 509 -29.56 -28.64 -12.44
C GLU A 509 -29.34 -27.75 -13.67
N LEU A 510 -28.51 -26.71 -13.54
CA LEU A 510 -28.09 -25.83 -14.63
C LEU A 510 -26.98 -26.43 -15.50
N GLY A 511 -26.47 -27.62 -15.16
CA GLY A 511 -25.44 -28.36 -15.91
C GLY A 511 -24.01 -27.90 -15.62
N TRP A 512 -23.80 -27.10 -14.58
CA TRP A 512 -22.46 -26.61 -14.21
C TRP A 512 -21.52 -27.75 -13.82
N GLU A 513 -21.99 -28.66 -12.97
CA GLU A 513 -21.17 -29.75 -12.44
C GLU A 513 -20.69 -30.71 -13.54
N ASP A 514 -21.58 -31.09 -14.45
CA ASP A 514 -21.24 -31.91 -15.62
C ASP A 514 -20.22 -31.22 -16.54
N LEU A 515 -20.34 -29.91 -16.71
CA LEU A 515 -19.42 -29.12 -17.53
C LEU A 515 -18.01 -29.09 -16.92
N VAL A 516 -17.90 -28.87 -15.61
CA VAL A 516 -16.60 -28.85 -14.92
C VAL A 516 -15.97 -30.25 -14.91
N ALA A 517 -16.73 -31.29 -14.56
CA ALA A 517 -16.24 -32.67 -14.48
C ALA A 517 -15.71 -33.19 -15.83
N LYS A 518 -16.20 -32.66 -16.95
CA LYS A 518 -15.74 -33.04 -18.30
C LYS A 518 -14.30 -32.63 -18.61
N TYR A 519 -13.80 -31.54 -18.02
CA TYR A 519 -12.51 -30.92 -18.36
C TYR A 519 -11.53 -30.82 -17.19
N ASN A 520 -11.83 -31.47 -16.07
CA ASN A 520 -11.00 -31.50 -14.88
C ASN A 520 -10.95 -32.92 -14.30
N LYS A 521 -9.82 -33.27 -13.69
CA LYS A 521 -9.63 -34.54 -12.98
C LYS A 521 -9.72 -34.30 -11.47
N GLY A 522 -9.90 -35.37 -10.71
CA GLY A 522 -9.95 -35.32 -9.24
C GLY A 522 -11.38 -35.17 -8.70
N ASP A 523 -11.48 -34.89 -7.41
CA ASP A 523 -12.77 -34.74 -6.72
C ASP A 523 -13.51 -33.48 -7.23
N GLN A 524 -14.77 -33.67 -7.66
CA GLN A 524 -15.67 -32.61 -8.13
C GLN A 524 -16.93 -32.51 -7.28
N SER A 525 -16.89 -32.99 -6.03
CA SER A 525 -18.03 -32.99 -5.10
C SER A 525 -18.36 -31.61 -4.52
N ASP A 526 -17.39 -30.70 -4.48
CA ASP A 526 -17.60 -29.29 -4.17
C ASP A 526 -17.15 -28.43 -5.36
N LEU A 527 -18.09 -27.64 -5.86
CA LEU A 527 -17.96 -26.74 -7.02
C LEU A 527 -18.50 -25.33 -6.75
N LYS A 528 -18.73 -25.00 -5.46
CA LYS A 528 -19.01 -23.63 -5.06
C LYS A 528 -17.79 -22.79 -5.40
N THR A 529 -17.95 -21.80 -6.26
CA THR A 529 -16.77 -21.16 -6.85
C THR A 529 -16.96 -19.68 -7.05
N VAL A 530 -15.82 -19.02 -7.29
CA VAL A 530 -15.69 -17.85 -8.14
C VAL A 530 -15.07 -18.32 -9.45
N ILE A 531 -15.71 -18.07 -10.59
CA ILE A 531 -15.11 -18.22 -11.93
C ILE A 531 -14.89 -16.85 -12.55
N THR A 532 -13.75 -16.67 -13.21
CA THR A 532 -13.39 -15.44 -13.94
C THR A 532 -12.89 -15.77 -15.35
N SER A 533 -12.43 -14.77 -16.11
CA SER A 533 -11.92 -14.86 -17.49
C SER A 533 -12.99 -15.16 -18.52
N PHE A 534 -14.27 -14.98 -18.17
CA PHE A 534 -15.40 -15.30 -19.04
C PHE A 534 -15.74 -14.15 -20.00
N ALA A 535 -16.89 -14.22 -20.65
CA ALA A 535 -17.31 -13.28 -21.68
C ALA A 535 -17.96 -12.02 -21.07
N GLU A 536 -17.66 -10.86 -21.64
CA GLU A 536 -18.30 -9.58 -21.28
C GLU A 536 -19.78 -9.53 -21.64
N PRO A 537 -20.62 -8.78 -20.91
CA PRO A 537 -20.28 -7.77 -19.90
C PRO A 537 -20.15 -8.31 -18.48
N LEU A 538 -20.22 -9.62 -18.24
CA LEU A 538 -20.13 -10.19 -16.90
C LEU A 538 -19.15 -11.37 -16.92
N ASP A 539 -17.86 -11.06 -16.79
CA ASP A 539 -16.76 -12.03 -16.93
C ASP A 539 -16.49 -12.86 -15.67
N THR A 540 -17.09 -12.47 -14.54
CA THR A 540 -16.93 -13.12 -13.25
C THR A 540 -18.28 -13.58 -12.70
N TRP A 541 -18.35 -14.82 -12.22
CA TRP A 541 -19.51 -15.39 -11.52
C TRP A 541 -19.08 -16.01 -10.20
N ALA A 542 -19.79 -15.69 -9.12
CA ALA A 542 -19.71 -16.41 -7.85
C ALA A 542 -21.04 -17.08 -7.50
N ASP A 543 -20.98 -18.36 -7.10
CA ASP A 543 -22.10 -19.01 -6.44
C ASP A 543 -22.18 -18.51 -4.99
N MET A 544 -23.25 -17.79 -4.66
CA MET A 544 -23.50 -17.18 -3.34
C MET A 544 -24.71 -17.81 -2.65
N SER A 545 -25.09 -19.04 -3.02
CA SER A 545 -26.24 -19.75 -2.44
C SER A 545 -26.16 -19.93 -0.91
N ASP A 546 -24.96 -19.84 -0.34
CA ASP A 546 -24.72 -19.84 1.12
C ASP A 546 -25.34 -18.65 1.84
N LEU A 547 -25.70 -17.58 1.13
CA LEU A 547 -26.32 -16.38 1.71
C LEU A 547 -27.84 -16.52 1.89
N LEU A 548 -28.49 -17.42 1.14
CA LEU A 548 -29.95 -17.60 1.17
C LEU A 548 -30.52 -17.87 2.58
N PRO A 549 -29.86 -18.64 3.47
CA PRO A 549 -30.33 -18.84 4.84
C PRO A 549 -30.38 -17.56 5.69
N HIS A 550 -29.71 -16.49 5.25
CA HIS A 550 -29.70 -15.18 5.90
C HIS A 550 -30.62 -14.17 5.21
N GLU A 551 -31.40 -14.60 4.21
CA GLU A 551 -32.47 -13.84 3.56
C GLU A 551 -33.83 -14.37 4.07
N ASP A 552 -34.91 -13.59 3.92
CA ASP A 552 -36.26 -13.88 4.43
C ASP A 552 -37.28 -14.14 3.31
N TRP A 553 -37.07 -15.25 2.58
CA TRP A 553 -37.90 -15.62 1.42
C TRP A 553 -39.18 -16.41 1.74
N GLY A 554 -39.40 -16.79 3.00
CA GLY A 554 -40.49 -17.70 3.36
C GLY A 554 -40.33 -19.11 2.75
N LYS A 555 -41.45 -19.79 2.42
CA LYS A 555 -41.44 -21.19 1.97
C LYS A 555 -41.16 -21.40 0.48
N ASP A 556 -41.45 -20.40 -0.35
CA ASP A 556 -41.39 -20.50 -1.81
C ASP A 556 -40.18 -19.72 -2.38
N GLY A 557 -39.08 -19.68 -1.63
CA GLY A 557 -37.88 -18.92 -1.97
C GLY A 557 -37.02 -19.52 -3.09
N PRO A 558 -35.97 -18.79 -3.52
CA PRO A 558 -34.98 -19.29 -4.46
C PRO A 558 -34.16 -20.44 -3.86
N THR A 559 -33.61 -21.28 -4.73
CA THR A 559 -32.78 -22.43 -4.35
C THR A 559 -31.30 -22.20 -4.59
N ALA A 560 -30.94 -21.22 -5.44
CA ALA A 560 -29.56 -20.80 -5.64
C ALA A 560 -29.46 -19.31 -5.94
N LEU A 561 -28.23 -18.79 -5.75
CA LEU A 561 -27.91 -17.37 -5.92
C LEU A 561 -26.59 -17.21 -6.68
N ALA A 562 -26.62 -16.42 -7.74
CA ALA A 562 -25.47 -16.15 -8.59
C ALA A 562 -25.15 -14.65 -8.59
N TYR A 563 -23.93 -14.28 -8.20
CA TYR A 563 -23.43 -12.92 -8.27
C TYR A 563 -22.49 -12.79 -9.46
N PHE A 564 -22.63 -11.70 -10.21
CA PHE A 564 -21.81 -11.40 -11.37
C PHE A 564 -21.22 -10.00 -11.28
N CYS A 565 -20.00 -9.82 -11.78
CA CYS A 565 -19.39 -8.50 -11.92
C CYS A 565 -18.38 -8.45 -13.08
N SER A 566 -18.05 -7.24 -13.50
CA SER A 566 -16.98 -6.92 -14.47
C SER A 566 -16.69 -5.40 -14.40
N PRO A 567 -15.54 -4.89 -14.86
CA PRO A 567 -15.44 -3.48 -15.26
C PRO A 567 -16.48 -3.11 -16.34
N CYS A 568 -16.78 -1.82 -16.46
CA CYS A 568 -17.62 -1.32 -17.55
C CYS A 568 -17.14 0.04 -18.04
N HIS A 569 -17.59 0.43 -19.23
CA HIS A 569 -17.33 1.76 -19.75
C HIS A 569 -18.00 2.83 -18.88
N ASP A 570 -17.48 4.06 -18.95
CA ASP A 570 -18.09 5.18 -18.25
C ASP A 570 -19.54 5.46 -18.71
N ALA A 571 -20.30 6.14 -17.85
CA ALA A 571 -21.71 6.43 -18.07
C ALA A 571 -21.98 7.06 -19.45
N GLY A 572 -22.94 6.48 -20.18
CA GLY A 572 -23.38 6.98 -21.48
C GLY A 572 -22.53 6.53 -22.69
N VAL A 573 -21.47 5.73 -22.48
CA VAL A 573 -20.69 5.14 -23.58
C VAL A 573 -21.42 3.96 -24.21
N ASP A 574 -21.86 3.01 -23.38
CA ASP A 574 -22.60 1.82 -23.85
C ASP A 574 -24.03 2.15 -24.26
N LYS A 575 -24.54 1.46 -25.27
CA LYS A 575 -25.93 1.60 -25.73
C LYS A 575 -26.87 0.70 -24.92
N GLY A 576 -28.07 1.22 -24.67
CA GLY A 576 -29.11 0.50 -23.92
C GLY A 576 -28.82 0.44 -22.43
N THR A 577 -29.76 -0.13 -21.69
CA THR A 577 -29.68 -0.33 -20.24
C THR A 577 -28.81 -1.54 -19.90
N ILE A 578 -28.27 -1.60 -18.68
CA ILE A 578 -27.56 -2.80 -18.20
C ILE A 578 -28.43 -4.06 -18.33
N GLN A 579 -29.73 -3.97 -18.06
CA GLN A 579 -30.67 -5.09 -18.19
C GLN A 579 -30.72 -5.61 -19.63
N GLU A 580 -30.74 -4.73 -20.63
CA GLU A 580 -30.74 -5.15 -22.05
C GLU A 580 -29.42 -5.82 -22.44
N ARG A 581 -28.28 -5.26 -21.99
CA ARG A 581 -26.94 -5.82 -22.29
C ARG A 581 -26.73 -7.18 -21.62
N VAL A 582 -27.06 -7.28 -20.34
CA VAL A 582 -26.99 -8.55 -19.59
C VAL A 582 -27.98 -9.57 -20.15
N ARG A 583 -29.16 -9.16 -20.64
CA ARG A 583 -30.10 -10.07 -21.28
C ARG A 583 -29.53 -10.66 -22.57
N ALA A 584 -28.92 -9.82 -23.41
CA ALA A 584 -28.30 -10.25 -24.65
C ALA A 584 -27.14 -11.23 -24.37
N TRP A 585 -26.28 -10.89 -23.42
CA TRP A 585 -25.20 -11.77 -22.95
C TRP A 585 -25.71 -13.07 -22.35
N ALA A 586 -26.78 -13.04 -21.54
CA ALA A 586 -27.32 -14.26 -20.96
C ALA A 586 -27.84 -15.21 -22.05
N ASP A 587 -28.48 -14.65 -23.09
CA ASP A 587 -28.99 -15.41 -24.22
C ASP A 587 -27.88 -16.12 -25.03
N THR A 588 -26.66 -15.54 -25.12
CA THR A 588 -25.57 -16.08 -25.95
C THR A 588 -24.44 -16.75 -25.18
N GLU A 589 -24.05 -16.19 -24.05
CA GLU A 589 -22.86 -16.59 -23.29
C GLU A 589 -23.22 -17.39 -22.03
N LEU A 590 -24.10 -16.88 -21.17
CA LEU A 590 -24.42 -17.56 -19.90
C LEU A 590 -24.93 -18.98 -20.11
N THR A 591 -25.68 -19.24 -21.20
CA THR A 591 -26.15 -20.60 -21.54
C THR A 591 -25.03 -21.57 -21.93
N ARG A 592 -23.83 -21.08 -22.28
CA ARG A 592 -22.63 -21.94 -22.49
C ARG A 592 -22.07 -22.43 -21.16
N MET A 593 -22.19 -21.61 -20.11
CA MET A 593 -21.77 -21.93 -18.75
C MET A 593 -22.86 -22.68 -17.97
N TRP A 594 -24.13 -22.38 -18.24
CA TRP A 594 -25.33 -23.03 -17.71
C TRP A 594 -26.18 -23.66 -18.82
N PRO A 595 -25.75 -24.78 -19.43
CA PRO A 595 -26.50 -25.46 -20.48
C PRO A 595 -27.96 -25.78 -20.13
N GLY A 596 -28.25 -26.07 -18.86
CA GLY A 596 -29.60 -26.33 -18.36
C GLY A 596 -30.53 -25.10 -18.36
N ALA A 597 -29.98 -23.89 -18.50
CA ALA A 597 -30.75 -22.66 -18.66
C ALA A 597 -31.16 -22.38 -20.11
N LEU A 598 -30.75 -23.21 -21.09
CA LEU A 598 -31.05 -22.98 -22.49
C LEU A 598 -32.47 -23.44 -22.86
N LYS A 599 -33.29 -22.54 -23.38
CA LYS A 599 -34.64 -22.84 -23.89
C LYS A 599 -34.92 -22.09 -25.16
N ARG A 600 -35.22 -22.83 -26.23
CA ARG A 600 -35.48 -22.27 -27.58
C ARG A 600 -34.34 -21.35 -28.06
N GLY A 601 -33.09 -21.73 -27.78
CA GLY A 601 -31.89 -21.00 -28.21
C GLY A 601 -31.57 -19.73 -27.41
N LYS A 602 -32.20 -19.52 -26.24
CA LYS A 602 -32.04 -18.35 -25.39
C LYS A 602 -32.04 -18.73 -23.91
N PHE A 603 -31.70 -17.79 -23.04
CA PHE A 603 -31.75 -17.98 -21.59
C PHE A 603 -33.19 -18.10 -21.07
N ASP A 604 -33.49 -19.15 -20.32
CA ASP A 604 -34.82 -19.38 -19.74
C ASP A 604 -35.04 -18.55 -18.47
N ALA A 605 -35.53 -17.31 -18.63
CA ALA A 605 -35.86 -16.47 -17.46
C ALA A 605 -36.98 -17.03 -16.57
N SER A 606 -37.68 -18.12 -16.95
CA SER A 606 -38.66 -18.73 -16.05
C SER A 606 -38.03 -19.40 -14.82
N ILE A 607 -36.72 -19.69 -14.87
CA ILE A 607 -35.93 -20.23 -13.76
C ILE A 607 -35.60 -19.17 -12.68
N LEU A 608 -35.81 -17.89 -12.97
CA LEU A 608 -35.54 -16.82 -12.01
C LEU A 608 -36.66 -16.72 -10.97
N HIS A 609 -36.29 -16.26 -9.78
CA HIS A 609 -37.19 -15.98 -8.67
C HIS A 609 -37.29 -14.46 -8.45
N ALA A 610 -38.51 -13.95 -8.30
CA ALA A 610 -38.80 -12.57 -7.88
C ALA A 610 -40.17 -12.54 -7.21
N THR A 611 -40.32 -11.70 -6.19
CA THR A 611 -41.55 -11.62 -5.39
C THR A 611 -42.72 -11.14 -6.26
N ASN A 612 -43.86 -11.83 -6.16
CA ASN A 612 -45.07 -11.51 -6.93
C ASN A 612 -44.93 -11.56 -8.47
N ALA A 613 -43.81 -12.06 -9.02
CA ALA A 613 -43.60 -12.16 -10.46
C ALA A 613 -44.18 -13.48 -11.03
N THR A 614 -44.99 -13.38 -12.08
CA THR A 614 -45.69 -14.54 -12.67
C THR A 614 -45.18 -14.91 -14.07
N THR A 615 -44.61 -13.94 -14.78
CA THR A 615 -44.06 -14.16 -16.14
C THR A 615 -42.53 -14.21 -16.14
N PRO A 616 -41.89 -14.86 -17.12
CA PRO A 616 -40.43 -14.84 -17.26
C PRO A 616 -39.84 -13.43 -17.39
N LYS A 617 -40.60 -12.49 -17.97
CA LYS A 617 -40.18 -11.10 -18.12
C LYS A 617 -40.14 -10.39 -16.76
N GLU A 618 -41.23 -10.47 -16.00
CA GLU A 618 -41.32 -9.89 -14.64
C GLU A 618 -40.24 -10.46 -13.73
N LYS A 619 -39.98 -11.78 -13.82
CA LYS A 619 -38.93 -12.44 -13.05
C LYS A 619 -37.53 -11.88 -13.37
N TYR A 620 -37.25 -11.61 -14.65
CA TYR A 620 -35.99 -10.99 -15.07
C TYR A 620 -35.87 -9.54 -14.59
N GLU A 621 -36.94 -8.75 -14.74
CA GLU A 621 -37.00 -7.36 -14.28
C GLU A 621 -36.88 -7.23 -12.76
N GLY A 622 -37.30 -8.25 -12.00
CA GLY A 622 -37.13 -8.33 -10.55
C GLY A 622 -35.73 -8.71 -10.07
N GLN A 623 -34.77 -9.01 -10.96
CA GLN A 623 -33.38 -9.27 -10.55
C GLN A 623 -32.64 -7.97 -10.24
N TYR A 624 -31.51 -8.08 -9.53
CA TYR A 624 -30.71 -6.93 -9.15
C TYR A 624 -29.65 -6.61 -10.19
N PHE A 625 -29.53 -5.34 -10.57
CA PHE A 625 -28.54 -4.82 -11.50
C PHE A 625 -27.99 -3.50 -10.97
N ARG A 626 -26.68 -3.31 -11.08
CA ARG A 626 -26.00 -2.12 -10.55
C ARG A 626 -24.89 -1.66 -11.48
N GLU A 627 -24.79 -0.35 -11.68
CA GLU A 627 -23.69 0.31 -12.38
C GLU A 627 -23.04 1.33 -11.44
N ASN A 628 -21.72 1.26 -11.31
CA ASN A 628 -20.91 2.05 -10.38
C ASN A 628 -20.10 3.09 -11.16
N PHE A 629 -20.67 4.28 -11.40
CA PHE A 629 -20.10 5.26 -12.34
C PHE A 629 -19.38 6.46 -11.69
N TYR A 630 -19.77 6.89 -10.50
CA TYR A 630 -19.48 8.24 -10.00
C TYR A 630 -18.80 8.25 -8.63
N GLY A 631 -17.69 8.98 -8.51
CA GLY A 631 -17.10 9.26 -7.21
C GLY A 631 -16.70 8.00 -6.44
N SER A 632 -17.30 7.81 -5.27
CA SER A 632 -16.91 6.82 -4.26
C SER A 632 -17.11 5.37 -4.68
N GLU A 633 -18.01 5.10 -5.63
CA GLU A 633 -18.32 3.75 -6.12
C GLU A 633 -17.29 3.22 -7.15
N ARG A 634 -16.46 4.11 -7.72
CA ARG A 634 -15.48 3.72 -8.76
C ARG A 634 -14.31 2.93 -8.18
N TYR A 635 -13.90 1.88 -8.89
CA TYR A 635 -12.76 1.06 -8.50
C TYR A 635 -11.43 1.76 -8.79
N VAL A 636 -10.45 1.63 -7.88
CA VAL A 636 -9.13 2.31 -7.99
C VAL A 636 -8.13 1.40 -8.71
N LEU A 637 -7.60 1.86 -9.84
CA LEU A 637 -6.72 1.06 -10.68
C LEU A 637 -5.25 1.10 -10.22
N SER A 638 -4.51 0.06 -10.60
CA SER A 638 -3.07 -0.08 -10.34
C SER A 638 -2.28 -0.09 -11.64
N VAL A 639 -2.50 0.94 -12.47
CA VAL A 639 -1.87 1.04 -13.80
C VAL A 639 -0.35 1.21 -13.69
N PRO A 640 0.43 0.84 -14.73
CA PRO A 640 1.87 0.96 -14.72
C PRO A 640 2.37 2.36 -14.35
N GLY A 641 3.31 2.41 -13.41
CA GLY A 641 3.96 3.63 -12.94
C GLY A 641 3.09 4.51 -12.06
N SER A 642 1.90 4.07 -11.65
CA SER A 642 1.01 4.85 -10.76
C SER A 642 1.47 4.85 -9.31
N VAL A 643 2.19 3.81 -8.85
CA VAL A 643 2.63 3.66 -7.44
C VAL A 643 3.41 4.87 -6.93
N GLN A 644 4.30 5.43 -7.74
CA GLN A 644 5.13 6.58 -7.35
C GLN A 644 4.31 7.86 -7.07
N TYR A 645 3.09 7.97 -7.59
CA TYR A 645 2.21 9.13 -7.43
C TYR A 645 1.25 8.99 -6.24
N ARG A 646 1.13 7.80 -5.66
CA ARG A 646 0.29 7.55 -4.49
C ARG A 646 0.93 8.19 -3.25
N LEU A 647 0.15 8.94 -2.49
CA LEU A 647 0.62 9.56 -1.25
C LEU A 647 0.59 8.54 -0.10
N PRO A 648 1.61 8.52 0.78
CA PRO A 648 1.55 7.75 2.02
C PRO A 648 0.42 8.26 2.95
N PRO A 649 -0.20 7.39 3.77
CA PRO A 649 -1.28 7.75 4.71
C PRO A 649 -0.96 8.90 5.68
N ASP A 650 0.27 8.96 6.16
CA ASP A 650 0.82 10.00 7.05
C ASP A 650 1.72 11.00 6.30
N GLY A 651 1.61 11.04 4.96
CA GLY A 651 2.49 11.82 4.08
C GLY A 651 1.72 12.74 3.13
N SER A 652 0.57 13.26 3.56
CA SER A 652 -0.34 14.10 2.77
C SER A 652 0.30 15.41 2.30
N GLY A 653 1.26 15.95 3.05
CA GLY A 653 1.84 17.27 2.82
C GLY A 653 1.05 18.42 3.46
N PHE A 654 0.10 18.13 4.34
CA PHE A 654 -0.62 19.12 5.17
C PHE A 654 -0.66 18.65 6.63
N GLU A 655 -0.40 19.56 7.57
CA GLU A 655 -0.10 19.23 8.99
C GLU A 655 -1.15 18.42 9.72
N ASN A 656 -2.41 18.65 9.41
CA ASN A 656 -3.55 18.08 10.13
C ASN A 656 -4.42 17.19 9.24
N LEU A 657 -3.86 16.67 8.14
CA LEU A 657 -4.56 15.81 7.19
C LEU A 657 -3.87 14.45 7.07
N TYR A 658 -4.61 13.39 7.41
CA TYR A 658 -4.20 12.01 7.27
C TYR A 658 -5.10 11.29 6.27
N LEU A 659 -4.55 10.36 5.51
CA LEU A 659 -5.22 9.73 4.37
C LEU A 659 -5.51 8.27 4.68
N ALA A 660 -6.70 7.79 4.37
CA ALA A 660 -7.08 6.39 4.62
C ALA A 660 -7.87 5.82 3.43
N GLY A 661 -7.23 5.02 2.60
CA GLY A 661 -7.87 4.40 1.43
C GLY A 661 -6.94 3.52 0.60
N ASP A 662 -7.52 2.64 -0.21
CA ASP A 662 -6.82 1.74 -1.14
C ASP A 662 -6.06 2.46 -2.28
N TRP A 663 -6.24 3.78 -2.38
CA TRP A 663 -5.53 4.66 -3.31
C TRP A 663 -4.19 5.19 -2.75
N THR A 664 -3.92 5.02 -1.45
CA THR A 664 -2.66 5.46 -0.81
C THR A 664 -1.48 4.52 -1.11
N ARG A 665 -0.25 4.97 -0.83
CA ARG A 665 0.95 4.13 -0.92
C ARG A 665 1.08 3.29 0.35
N CYS A 666 0.70 2.01 0.26
CA CYS A 666 0.48 1.12 1.41
C CYS A 666 1.10 -0.28 1.21
N GLY A 667 2.08 -0.41 0.32
CA GLY A 667 2.76 -1.67 0.03
C GLY A 667 2.00 -2.57 -0.95
N ILE A 668 0.70 -2.83 -0.77
CA ILE A 668 -0.08 -3.58 -1.78
C ILE A 668 -0.37 -2.71 -3.00
N ASN A 669 -0.72 -1.43 -2.79
CA ASN A 669 -0.98 -0.44 -3.84
C ASN A 669 -2.05 -0.84 -4.87
N ALA A 670 -3.00 -1.71 -4.48
CA ALA A 670 -4.11 -2.15 -5.31
C ALA A 670 -5.46 -1.91 -4.64
N GLY A 671 -6.52 -1.82 -5.45
CA GLY A 671 -7.89 -1.63 -4.98
C GLY A 671 -8.44 -2.86 -4.24
N CYS A 672 -8.10 -3.02 -2.96
CA CYS A 672 -8.60 -4.13 -2.16
C CYS A 672 -8.74 -3.79 -0.67
N VAL A 673 -9.45 -4.66 0.06
CA VAL A 673 -9.73 -4.50 1.50
C VAL A 673 -8.44 -4.47 2.32
N GLU A 674 -7.47 -5.33 2.01
CA GLU A 674 -6.22 -5.38 2.76
C GLU A 674 -5.39 -4.10 2.56
N ALA A 675 -5.31 -3.58 1.33
CA ALA A 675 -4.64 -2.31 1.06
C ALA A 675 -5.31 -1.14 1.80
N ALA A 676 -6.64 -1.07 1.79
CA ALA A 676 -7.39 -0.08 2.55
C ALA A 676 -7.16 -0.22 4.07
N THR A 677 -7.09 -1.45 4.59
CA THR A 677 -6.83 -1.72 6.02
C THR A 677 -5.42 -1.32 6.42
N ILE A 678 -4.40 -1.67 5.61
CA ILE A 678 -3.02 -1.21 5.83
C ILE A 678 -2.97 0.32 5.84
N SER A 679 -3.62 0.96 4.86
CA SER A 679 -3.72 2.42 4.81
C SER A 679 -4.33 3.01 6.08
N GLY A 680 -5.43 2.43 6.57
CA GLY A 680 -6.09 2.87 7.80
C GLY A 680 -5.20 2.71 9.04
N LEU A 681 -4.48 1.60 9.17
CA LEU A 681 -3.54 1.38 10.28
C LEU A 681 -2.36 2.36 10.24
N VAL A 682 -1.78 2.61 9.06
CA VAL A 682 -0.69 3.59 8.92
C VAL A 682 -1.21 5.02 9.16
N CYS A 683 -2.44 5.32 8.75
CA CYS A 683 -3.13 6.58 9.10
C CYS A 683 -3.24 6.75 10.63
N ALA A 684 -3.73 5.74 11.34
CA ALA A 684 -3.81 5.74 12.80
C ALA A 684 -2.43 5.89 13.46
N ARG A 685 -1.41 5.18 12.95
CA ARG A 685 -0.01 5.28 13.41
C ARG A 685 0.55 6.68 13.18
N GLY A 686 0.25 7.27 12.04
CA GLY A 686 0.58 8.63 11.65
C GLY A 686 -0.01 9.66 12.61
N LEU A 687 -1.33 9.59 12.82
CA LEU A 687 -2.08 10.55 13.62
C LEU A 687 -1.73 10.47 15.11
N THR A 688 -1.54 9.27 15.65
CA THR A 688 -1.39 9.06 17.09
C THR A 688 0.05 9.01 17.56
N GLY A 689 1.01 8.73 16.67
CA GLY A 689 2.39 8.41 17.05
C GLY A 689 2.55 7.09 17.81
N ALA A 690 1.47 6.32 17.99
CA ALA A 690 1.50 5.04 18.68
C ALA A 690 2.20 3.96 17.84
N ASP A 691 2.77 2.96 18.52
CA ASP A 691 3.35 1.78 17.87
C ASP A 691 2.22 0.82 17.46
N ILE A 692 1.73 0.97 16.22
CA ILE A 692 0.66 0.15 15.64
C ILE A 692 1.28 -0.82 14.64
N GLU A 693 1.09 -2.12 14.86
CA GLU A 693 1.58 -3.17 13.96
C GLU A 693 0.86 -3.12 12.61
N VAL A 694 1.65 -3.16 11.54
CA VAL A 694 1.19 -3.21 10.14
C VAL A 694 1.96 -4.29 9.41
N VAL A 695 1.29 -5.39 9.08
CA VAL A 695 1.93 -6.50 8.34
C VAL A 695 1.91 -6.20 6.84
N GLY A 696 3.06 -6.33 6.18
CA GLY A 696 3.13 -6.26 4.72
C GLY A 696 3.14 -4.86 4.10
N GLU A 697 3.59 -3.85 4.85
CA GLU A 697 3.83 -2.46 4.41
C GLU A 697 4.92 -2.35 3.31
N GLY A 698 5.77 -3.36 3.17
CA GLY A 698 6.78 -3.47 2.10
C GLY A 698 7.15 -4.92 1.77
N ASP A 699 7.94 -5.10 0.71
CA ASP A 699 8.44 -6.42 0.27
C ASP A 699 9.69 -6.87 1.05
N LEU A 700 10.38 -5.91 1.65
CA LEU A 700 11.57 -6.10 2.47
C LEU A 700 11.21 -5.63 3.88
N GLY A 701 11.60 -6.40 4.90
CA GLY A 701 11.34 -6.02 6.29
C GLY A 701 11.99 -4.68 6.65
N ASN A 702 11.49 -4.00 7.69
CA ASN A 702 12.02 -2.70 8.17
C ASN A 702 13.55 -2.73 8.46
N ASP A 703 14.07 -3.91 8.83
CA ASP A 703 15.50 -4.18 9.08
C ASP A 703 16.28 -4.66 7.84
N ALA A 704 15.60 -4.94 6.71
CA ALA A 704 16.17 -5.57 5.52
C ALA A 704 16.68 -4.58 4.46
N GLY A 705 16.36 -3.28 4.56
CA GLY A 705 16.88 -2.24 3.67
C GLY A 705 15.78 -1.37 3.04
N PRO A 706 16.08 -0.11 2.65
CA PRO A 706 15.09 0.98 2.70
C PRO A 706 14.00 1.07 1.63
N THR A 707 12.98 1.84 2.00
CA THR A 707 12.01 2.54 1.16
C THR A 707 12.68 3.53 0.18
N ASP A 708 12.06 3.77 -0.99
CA ASP A 708 12.58 4.65 -2.08
C ASP A 708 14.03 4.35 -2.54
N ASP A 709 14.45 3.10 -2.38
CA ASP A 709 15.83 2.60 -2.46
C ASP A 709 16.53 2.73 -3.83
N ALA A 710 15.77 2.93 -4.92
CA ALA A 710 16.36 3.21 -6.23
C ALA A 710 17.25 4.47 -6.23
N LYS A 711 17.05 5.38 -5.26
CA LYS A 711 17.84 6.62 -5.10
C LYS A 711 19.08 6.45 -4.24
N LEU A 712 19.20 5.35 -3.50
CA LEU A 712 20.33 5.08 -2.59
C LEU A 712 21.40 4.17 -3.23
N ALA A 713 21.10 3.54 -4.36
CA ALA A 713 22.00 2.64 -5.08
C ALA A 713 23.04 3.40 -5.92
N ILE A 714 24.00 4.05 -5.28
CA ILE A 714 25.22 4.53 -5.97
C ILE A 714 26.43 3.79 -5.38
N PRO A 715 27.16 3.01 -6.18
CA PRO A 715 28.21 2.13 -5.68
C PRO A 715 29.47 2.87 -5.20
N TYR A 716 29.59 4.19 -5.39
CA TYR A 716 30.76 4.96 -4.97
C TYR A 716 30.38 6.36 -4.47
N ALA A 717 30.36 6.55 -3.16
CA ALA A 717 30.60 7.88 -2.58
C ALA A 717 32.13 8.12 -2.61
N GLN A 718 32.66 8.51 -3.77
CA GLN A 718 34.05 8.92 -3.93
C GLN A 718 34.15 10.17 -4.81
N THR A 719 33.36 11.19 -4.47
CA THR A 719 33.64 12.58 -4.88
C THR A 719 34.46 13.32 -3.80
N ALA A 720 34.63 12.72 -2.62
CA ALA A 720 35.53 13.15 -1.56
C ALA A 720 36.86 13.72 -2.11
N PRO A 721 37.18 15.01 -1.87
CA PRO A 721 38.39 15.67 -2.36
C PRO A 721 39.68 15.22 -1.65
N TRP A 722 39.69 14.03 -1.04
CA TRP A 722 40.82 13.47 -0.34
C TRP A 722 41.14 12.04 -0.80
N PRO A 723 42.44 11.68 -0.97
CA PRO A 723 42.82 10.31 -1.31
C PRO A 723 42.35 9.34 -0.22
N LEU A 724 41.75 8.23 -0.65
CA LEU A 724 41.19 7.23 0.25
C LEU A 724 42.32 6.54 1.00
N THR A 725 42.38 6.74 2.31
CA THR A 725 42.98 5.72 3.18
C THR A 725 42.09 4.46 3.10
N PRO A 726 42.62 3.24 3.25
CA PRO A 726 41.83 2.00 3.13
C PRO A 726 40.64 1.91 4.10
N PHE A 727 40.64 2.73 5.16
CA PHE A 727 39.69 2.70 6.27
C PHE A 727 38.94 4.03 6.37
N TYR A 728 37.64 4.04 6.06
CA TYR A 728 36.72 5.16 6.23
C TYR A 728 35.34 4.64 6.64
N GLY A 729 34.50 5.48 7.24
CA GLY A 729 33.10 5.14 7.50
C GLY A 729 32.25 5.32 6.24
N THR A 730 31.25 4.48 6.02
CA THR A 730 30.30 4.64 4.92
C THR A 730 28.92 4.16 5.33
N GLY A 731 27.89 4.79 4.79
CA GLY A 731 26.49 4.43 4.98
C GLY A 731 25.61 5.20 4.01
N SER A 732 24.31 5.12 4.22
CA SER A 732 23.31 5.90 3.51
C SER A 732 22.34 6.54 4.51
N ILE A 733 21.67 7.61 4.09
CA ILE A 733 20.66 8.32 4.88
C ILE A 733 19.35 8.48 4.09
N ASP A 734 18.25 8.31 4.82
CA ASP A 734 16.94 8.89 4.53
C ASP A 734 16.58 9.79 5.72
N GLY A 735 16.31 11.08 5.48
CA GLY A 735 16.05 11.99 6.59
C GLY A 735 15.75 13.41 6.17
N PHE A 736 15.55 14.29 7.16
CA PHE A 736 15.25 15.70 6.97
C PHE A 736 16.45 16.55 7.33
N PHE A 737 16.81 17.47 6.44
CA PHE A 737 17.80 18.52 6.69
C PHE A 737 17.05 19.84 6.75
N SER A 738 17.24 20.59 7.82
CA SER A 738 16.68 21.93 7.97
C SER A 738 17.71 22.91 8.52
N PHE A 739 17.70 24.13 7.97
CA PHE A 739 18.65 25.17 8.30
C PHE A 739 17.91 26.32 8.97
N HIS A 740 18.38 26.71 10.16
CA HIS A 740 17.73 27.72 11.00
C HIS A 740 18.75 28.75 11.48
N ASP A 741 18.28 29.95 11.78
CA ASP A 741 19.07 30.99 12.43
C ASP A 741 18.67 31.12 13.90
N VAL A 742 19.66 31.04 14.79
CA VAL A 742 19.48 31.01 16.24
C VAL A 742 20.27 32.17 16.87
N ASP A 743 19.87 32.60 18.07
CA ASP A 743 20.58 33.62 18.82
C ASP A 743 22.07 33.29 18.98
N ALA A 744 22.93 34.18 18.49
CA ALA A 744 24.37 33.93 18.45
C ALA A 744 25.00 33.88 19.85
N ALA A 745 24.47 34.64 20.81
CA ALA A 745 25.00 34.64 22.18
C ALA A 745 24.71 33.30 22.88
N ALA A 746 23.52 32.75 22.68
CA ALA A 746 23.15 31.42 23.17
C ALA A 746 24.01 30.32 22.56
N LEU A 747 24.25 30.36 21.24
CA LEU A 747 25.12 29.38 20.58
C LEU A 747 26.58 29.50 21.06
N GLN A 748 27.09 30.73 21.25
CA GLN A 748 28.44 30.95 21.77
C GLN A 748 28.61 30.39 23.21
N ALA A 749 27.56 30.39 24.01
CA ALA A 749 27.58 29.89 25.40
C ALA A 749 27.71 28.36 25.50
N VAL A 750 27.32 27.61 24.47
CA VAL A 750 27.43 26.14 24.44
C VAL A 750 28.72 25.65 23.77
N LEU A 751 29.53 26.55 23.19
CA LEU A 751 30.80 26.19 22.58
C LEU A 751 31.87 25.89 23.63
N PRO A 752 32.73 24.87 23.40
CA PRO A 752 33.84 24.55 24.29
C PRO A 752 34.90 25.66 24.31
N LYS A 753 35.68 25.70 25.40
CA LYS A 753 36.71 26.73 25.59
C LYS A 753 37.76 26.70 24.47
N GLY A 754 37.94 27.84 23.79
CA GLY A 754 38.85 27.97 22.65
C GLY A 754 38.18 27.80 21.28
N MET A 755 36.85 27.68 21.27
CA MET A 755 36.02 27.74 20.06
C MET A 755 35.12 28.99 20.11
N THR A 756 34.97 29.67 18.98
CA THR A 756 34.08 30.83 18.83
C THR A 756 33.30 30.75 17.54
N LEU A 757 32.21 31.50 17.44
CA LEU A 757 31.48 31.65 16.18
C LEU A 757 32.34 32.41 15.16
N HIS A 758 32.41 31.92 13.94
CA HIS A 758 33.08 32.58 12.82
C HIS A 758 32.12 33.57 12.14
N PRO A 759 32.58 34.74 11.66
CA PRO A 759 31.75 35.66 10.88
C PRO A 759 31.11 35.00 9.65
N GLN A 760 29.87 35.36 9.33
CA GLN A 760 29.11 34.85 8.19
C GLN A 760 28.08 35.88 7.70
N ALA A 761 27.58 35.73 6.47
CA ALA A 761 26.66 36.67 5.82
C ALA A 761 25.32 36.03 5.39
N LEU A 762 25.00 34.85 5.93
CA LEU A 762 23.79 34.08 5.66
C LEU A 762 22.61 34.47 6.54
N THR A 763 22.86 34.83 7.80
CA THR A 763 21.83 35.21 8.78
C THR A 763 21.99 36.65 9.25
N PRO A 764 20.92 37.29 9.76
CA PRO A 764 20.98 38.66 10.30
C PRO A 764 22.00 38.83 11.44
N GLU A 765 22.40 40.08 11.68
CA GLU A 765 23.27 40.43 12.81
C GLU A 765 22.66 39.97 14.15
N GLY A 766 23.49 39.44 15.05
CA GLY A 766 23.06 38.84 16.32
C GLY A 766 22.50 37.42 16.20
N ARG A 767 22.35 36.88 14.98
CA ARG A 767 21.90 35.51 14.73
C ARG A 767 22.98 34.70 14.03
N HIS A 768 22.95 33.39 14.18
CA HIS A 768 23.96 32.49 13.63
C HIS A 768 23.32 31.19 13.10
N PRO A 769 23.82 30.63 11.99
CA PRO A 769 23.22 29.45 11.36
C PRO A 769 23.49 28.15 12.11
N ILE A 770 22.47 27.30 12.17
CA ILE A 770 22.56 25.88 12.54
C ILE A 770 21.98 25.00 11.44
N ALA A 771 22.45 23.75 11.37
CA ALA A 771 21.81 22.69 10.60
C ALA A 771 21.27 21.62 11.55
N MET A 772 20.01 21.23 11.36
CA MET A 772 19.38 20.11 12.06
C MET A 772 19.17 18.98 11.06
N LEU A 773 19.74 17.81 11.37
CA LEU A 773 19.68 16.62 10.54
C LEU A 773 18.95 15.52 11.32
N ALA A 774 17.78 15.11 10.82
CA ALA A 774 16.88 14.17 11.46
C ALA A 774 16.75 12.93 10.58
N ASN A 775 17.57 11.91 10.83
CA ASN A 775 17.84 10.87 9.84
C ASN A 775 17.58 9.46 10.37
N GLN A 776 17.29 8.56 9.43
CA GLN A 776 17.56 7.13 9.53
C GLN A 776 18.90 6.82 8.83
N GLN A 777 19.80 6.19 9.57
CA GLN A 777 21.10 5.73 9.11
C GLN A 777 21.01 4.27 8.64
N ILE A 778 21.49 3.99 7.43
CA ILE A 778 21.34 2.71 6.74
C ILE A 778 22.70 2.11 6.38
N GLY A 779 22.87 0.82 6.67
CA GLY A 779 24.04 0.05 6.22
C GLY A 779 25.41 0.58 6.67
N VAL A 780 25.42 1.31 7.80
CA VAL A 780 26.61 2.00 8.32
C VAL A 780 27.70 1.00 8.71
N ARG A 781 28.91 1.19 8.19
CA ARG A 781 30.07 0.32 8.47
C ARG A 781 31.40 1.00 8.18
N LEU A 782 32.48 0.35 8.59
CA LEU A 782 33.82 0.66 8.07
C LEU A 782 33.97 0.08 6.66
N SER A 783 34.64 0.82 5.77
CA SER A 783 34.87 0.47 4.37
C SER A 783 35.54 -0.90 4.18
N ALA A 784 36.40 -1.29 5.12
CA ALA A 784 37.10 -2.58 5.10
C ALA A 784 36.24 -3.77 5.55
N LEU A 785 35.04 -3.52 6.11
CA LEU A 785 34.14 -4.56 6.59
C LEU A 785 33.11 -4.94 5.52
N PRO A 786 32.82 -6.24 5.34
CA PRO A 786 31.69 -6.69 4.55
C PRO A 786 30.36 -6.08 5.04
N ARG A 787 29.40 -5.89 4.12
CA ARG A 787 28.09 -5.27 4.43
C ARG A 787 27.36 -5.93 5.60
N PHE A 788 27.40 -7.27 5.70
CA PHE A 788 26.72 -8.01 6.76
C PHE A 788 27.33 -7.83 8.17
N MET A 789 28.54 -7.27 8.27
CA MET A 789 29.16 -6.87 9.54
C MET A 789 28.88 -5.40 9.91
N GLY A 790 28.07 -4.70 9.10
CA GLY A 790 27.63 -3.34 9.38
C GLY A 790 26.60 -3.27 10.51
N TYR A 791 26.34 -2.04 10.98
CA TYR A 791 25.29 -1.78 11.94
C TYR A 791 23.92 -2.01 11.30
N ARG A 792 22.96 -2.52 12.09
CA ARG A 792 21.55 -2.46 11.72
C ARG A 792 21.12 -1.00 11.56
N ASN A 793 20.08 -0.77 10.75
CA ASN A 793 19.53 0.57 10.55
C ASN A 793 19.13 1.19 11.91
N TYR A 794 19.35 2.50 12.07
CA TYR A 794 19.06 3.20 13.32
C TYR A 794 18.70 4.67 13.07
N LEU A 795 17.99 5.30 14.00
CA LEU A 795 17.68 6.73 13.93
C LEU A 795 18.81 7.55 14.57
N GLU A 796 19.15 8.67 13.95
CA GLU A 796 20.16 9.62 14.42
C GLU A 796 19.69 11.06 14.18
N ALA A 797 19.70 11.87 15.25
CA ALA A 797 19.35 13.28 15.27
C ALA A 797 20.60 14.11 15.60
N ILE A 798 20.95 15.07 14.74
CA ILE A 798 22.14 15.92 14.86
C ILE A 798 21.72 17.39 14.85
N ILE A 799 22.27 18.18 15.79
CA ILE A 799 22.29 19.64 15.69
C ILE A 799 23.74 20.04 15.46
N ALA A 800 23.99 20.74 14.36
CA ALA A 800 25.29 21.24 13.96
C ALA A 800 25.31 22.77 14.04
N ILE A 801 26.22 23.32 14.84
CA ILE A 801 26.54 24.75 14.83
C ILE A 801 27.58 24.96 13.73
N ASN A 802 27.14 25.52 12.60
CA ASN A 802 27.98 25.77 11.45
C ASN A 802 28.81 27.05 11.63
N PHE A 803 29.84 27.25 10.80
CA PHE A 803 30.68 28.45 10.83
C PHE A 803 31.26 28.74 12.22
N VAL A 804 31.98 27.78 12.79
CA VAL A 804 32.79 27.99 14.00
C VAL A 804 34.28 28.08 13.65
N GLN A 805 35.04 28.72 14.52
CA GLN A 805 36.50 28.82 14.43
C GLN A 805 37.13 28.40 15.75
N VAL A 806 38.37 27.93 15.66
CA VAL A 806 39.06 27.28 16.78
C VAL A 806 40.47 27.84 16.93
N GLU A 807 40.85 28.16 18.17
CA GLU A 807 42.16 28.72 18.49
C GLU A 807 43.31 27.83 18.00
N GLY A 808 44.25 28.42 17.24
CA GLY A 808 45.42 27.74 16.68
C GLY A 808 45.19 27.06 15.33
N TYR A 809 43.99 27.16 14.75
CA TYR A 809 43.64 26.57 13.46
C TYR A 809 42.95 27.60 12.57
N GLU A 810 43.43 27.72 11.32
CA GLU A 810 42.85 28.58 10.31
C GLU A 810 41.84 27.79 9.47
N GLY A 811 40.60 28.28 9.41
CA GLY A 811 39.53 27.63 8.66
C GLY A 811 38.15 27.83 9.29
N VAL A 812 37.12 27.51 8.52
CA VAL A 812 35.72 27.49 8.95
C VAL A 812 35.30 26.04 9.22
N PHE A 813 34.74 25.75 10.39
CA PHE A 813 34.38 24.41 10.81
C PHE A 813 32.92 24.31 11.24
N SER A 814 32.46 23.09 11.51
CA SER A 814 31.17 22.81 12.16
C SER A 814 31.37 22.08 13.49
N TYR A 815 30.54 22.36 14.49
CA TYR A 815 30.56 21.71 15.80
C TYR A 815 29.23 21.00 16.04
N LEU A 816 29.28 19.77 16.59
CA LEU A 816 28.10 18.95 16.87
C LEU A 816 27.87 18.91 18.40
N PRO A 817 27.24 19.93 19.01
CA PRO A 817 26.96 19.93 20.44
C PRO A 817 26.02 18.79 20.84
N ASN A 818 25.11 18.44 19.93
CA ASN A 818 23.99 17.55 20.18
C ASN A 818 23.90 16.44 19.14
N LEU A 819 23.91 15.18 19.60
CA LEU A 819 23.75 14.02 18.74
C LEU A 819 23.08 12.87 19.50
N TYR A 820 21.81 12.56 19.20
CA TYR A 820 21.06 11.44 19.77
C TYR A 820 20.87 10.31 18.78
N LEU A 821 20.85 9.06 19.25
CA LEU A 821 20.65 7.88 18.41
C LEU A 821 20.08 6.68 19.17
N THR A 822 19.64 5.67 18.42
CA THR A 822 19.04 4.42 18.96
C THR A 822 19.98 3.20 18.99
N ASN A 823 21.21 3.29 18.49
CA ASN A 823 22.18 2.18 18.41
C ASN A 823 23.43 2.31 19.33
N SER A 824 23.53 1.46 20.35
CA SER A 824 24.62 1.49 21.34
C SER A 824 26.04 1.33 20.77
N TRP A 825 26.22 0.54 19.70
CA TRP A 825 27.52 0.34 19.07
C TRP A 825 27.97 1.57 18.27
N ALA A 826 27.04 2.20 17.55
CA ALA A 826 27.31 3.44 16.83
C ALA A 826 27.68 4.59 17.79
N LYS A 827 27.06 4.65 18.99
CA LYS A 827 27.48 5.56 20.06
C LYS A 827 28.92 5.29 20.49
N TRP A 828 29.23 4.05 20.86
CA TRP A 828 30.56 3.68 21.35
C TRP A 828 31.65 4.04 20.34
N ALA A 829 31.46 3.66 19.07
CA ALA A 829 32.36 3.95 17.97
C ALA A 829 32.56 5.45 17.75
N GLY A 830 31.48 6.24 17.68
CA GLY A 830 31.56 7.68 17.45
C GLY A 830 32.27 8.45 18.57
N VAL A 831 31.98 8.11 19.83
CA VAL A 831 32.61 8.75 21.00
C VAL A 831 34.09 8.40 21.11
N TRP A 832 34.47 7.13 20.90
CA TRP A 832 35.85 6.69 21.07
C TRP A 832 36.76 7.00 19.88
N MET A 833 36.25 6.95 18.66
CA MET A 833 37.06 7.17 17.46
C MET A 833 37.08 8.63 16.99
N TYR A 834 35.98 9.37 17.15
CA TYR A 834 35.81 10.71 16.56
C TYR A 834 35.51 11.83 17.57
N GLY A 835 35.37 11.52 18.87
CA GLY A 835 35.10 12.52 19.90
C GLY A 835 33.69 13.14 19.85
N TYR A 836 32.74 12.53 19.13
CA TYR A 836 31.38 13.05 19.04
C TYR A 836 30.62 12.95 20.37
N ASN A 837 29.73 13.91 20.67
CA ASN A 837 28.87 13.91 21.85
C ASN A 837 27.63 13.00 21.67
N LYS A 838 27.84 11.72 21.33
CA LYS A 838 26.73 10.80 21.06
C LYS A 838 26.02 10.36 22.35
N ARG A 839 24.72 10.63 22.42
CA ARG A 839 23.81 10.27 23.52
C ARG A 839 22.78 9.25 23.05
N MET A 840 22.28 8.43 23.97
CA MET A 840 21.15 7.55 23.67
C MET A 840 19.84 8.33 23.86
N GLY A 841 18.86 8.09 23.01
CA GLY A 841 17.52 8.65 23.14
C GLY A 841 16.44 7.70 22.62
N LYS A 842 15.18 8.05 22.88
CA LYS A 842 14.02 7.46 22.21
C LYS A 842 13.67 8.36 21.03
N LEU A 843 13.88 7.84 19.82
CA LEU A 843 13.64 8.59 18.57
C LEU A 843 12.54 7.90 17.79
N GLN A 844 11.72 8.69 17.11
CA GLN A 844 10.69 8.22 16.18
C GLN A 844 10.73 9.07 14.91
N MET A 845 10.53 8.43 13.77
CA MET A 845 10.49 9.09 12.46
C MET A 845 9.25 8.60 11.71
N GLY A 846 8.44 9.54 11.22
CA GLY A 846 7.35 9.30 10.28
C GLY A 846 7.64 9.94 8.92
N HIS A 847 6.68 9.91 8.00
CA HIS A 847 6.84 10.55 6.69
C HIS A 847 6.89 12.09 6.75
N ASP A 848 6.31 12.67 7.79
CA ASP A 848 6.12 14.10 8.00
C ASP A 848 6.60 14.58 9.38
N ARG A 849 7.20 13.71 10.20
CA ARG A 849 7.61 14.07 11.57
C ARG A 849 8.88 13.37 12.04
N TYR A 850 9.53 13.98 13.02
CA TYR A 850 10.65 13.40 13.74
C TYR A 850 10.62 13.83 15.22
N GLU A 851 10.76 12.89 16.14
CA GLU A 851 10.70 13.16 17.57
C GLU A 851 11.96 12.67 18.27
N VAL A 852 12.47 13.49 19.20
CA VAL A 852 13.65 13.19 20.01
C VAL A 852 13.30 13.35 21.49
N ALA A 853 13.42 12.26 22.24
CA ALA A 853 13.23 12.23 23.68
C ALA A 853 14.43 11.58 24.39
N THR A 854 14.59 11.87 25.67
CA THR A 854 15.53 11.19 26.55
C THR A 854 15.15 9.69 26.69
N PRO A 855 16.05 8.82 27.21
CA PRO A 855 15.73 7.40 27.40
C PRO A 855 14.53 7.13 28.33
N ASP A 856 14.24 8.04 29.26
CA ASP A 856 13.08 8.04 30.16
C ASP A 856 11.82 8.69 29.55
N GLY A 857 11.89 9.19 28.32
CA GLY A 857 10.75 9.69 27.56
C GLY A 857 10.46 11.19 27.70
N ALA A 858 11.36 11.97 28.32
CA ALA A 858 11.21 13.42 28.38
C ALA A 858 11.48 14.04 26.99
N PRO A 859 10.60 14.89 26.46
CA PRO A 859 10.77 15.49 25.13
C PRO A 859 11.96 16.46 25.11
N ILE A 860 12.75 16.39 24.03
CA ILE A 860 13.91 17.26 23.81
C ILE A 860 13.59 18.25 22.69
N TRP A 861 13.32 17.74 21.50
CA TRP A 861 12.81 18.50 20.37
C TRP A 861 12.03 17.61 19.40
N SER A 862 11.16 18.20 18.61
CA SER A 862 10.43 17.53 17.53
C SER A 862 10.42 18.39 16.27
N GLY A 863 10.23 17.76 15.12
CA GLY A 863 10.08 18.43 13.83
C GLY A 863 8.84 17.94 13.10
N ARG A 864 8.07 18.86 12.53
CA ARG A 864 7.01 18.61 11.56
C ARG A 864 7.45 19.09 10.19
N TYR A 865 7.22 18.30 9.15
CA TYR A 865 7.73 18.51 7.81
C TYR A 865 6.63 18.33 6.76
N GLN A 866 6.42 19.31 5.88
CA GLN A 866 5.41 19.19 4.82
C GLN A 866 6.04 19.21 3.43
N GLN A 867 5.96 18.07 2.76
CA GLN A 867 6.48 17.90 1.41
C GLN A 867 5.38 18.13 0.37
N LYS A 868 5.44 19.23 -0.38
CA LYS A 868 4.45 19.56 -1.43
C LYS A 868 4.87 19.12 -2.84
N ASP A 869 6.14 18.79 -3.04
CA ASP A 869 6.75 18.39 -4.32
C ASP A 869 7.41 17.01 -4.29
N PHE A 870 7.60 16.42 -5.47
CA PHE A 870 8.34 15.17 -5.62
C PHE A 870 9.84 15.36 -5.39
N ALA A 871 10.50 14.28 -4.99
CA ALA A 871 11.95 14.26 -4.90
C ALA A 871 12.61 14.39 -6.28
N ARG A 872 13.73 15.12 -6.34
CA ARG A 872 14.54 15.39 -7.54
C ARG A 872 16.03 15.41 -7.18
N PRO A 873 16.95 15.29 -8.15
CA PRO A 873 18.37 15.47 -7.89
C PRO A 873 18.66 16.85 -7.26
N LEU A 874 19.48 16.90 -6.20
CA LEU A 874 19.86 18.17 -5.55
C LEU A 874 20.62 19.11 -6.49
N VAL A 875 21.36 18.56 -7.45
CA VAL A 875 22.08 19.32 -8.48
C VAL A 875 21.16 20.18 -9.36
N GLU A 876 19.86 19.88 -9.40
CA GLU A 876 18.87 20.70 -10.10
C GLU A 876 18.41 21.90 -9.26
N SER A 877 18.73 21.95 -7.96
CA SER A 877 18.42 23.11 -7.12
C SER A 877 19.45 24.23 -7.32
N PRO A 878 19.02 25.50 -7.48
CA PRO A 878 19.94 26.63 -7.51
C PRO A 878 20.70 26.82 -6.18
N HIS A 879 20.25 26.16 -5.11
CA HIS A 879 20.87 26.20 -3.78
C HIS A 879 21.82 25.02 -3.52
N CYS A 880 22.08 24.15 -4.50
CA CYS A 880 22.99 22.99 -4.33
C CYS A 880 24.34 23.40 -3.74
N GLY A 881 24.99 24.44 -4.29
CA GLY A 881 26.29 24.91 -3.80
C GLY A 881 26.22 25.47 -2.37
N LEU A 882 25.12 26.13 -2.00
CA LEU A 882 24.92 26.66 -0.64
C LEU A 882 24.72 25.50 0.35
N VAL A 883 23.85 24.54 0.03
CA VAL A 883 23.64 23.34 0.84
C VAL A 883 24.97 22.62 1.06
N GLN A 884 25.75 22.44 -0.01
CA GLN A 884 27.07 21.84 0.06
C GLN A 884 28.02 22.61 1.01
N SER A 885 28.05 23.94 0.90
CA SER A 885 28.93 24.78 1.71
C SER A 885 28.63 24.75 3.23
N ILE A 886 27.41 24.40 3.62
CA ILE A 886 27.00 24.31 5.03
C ILE A 886 27.13 22.86 5.52
N SER A 887 26.63 21.88 4.75
CA SER A 887 26.57 20.47 5.17
C SER A 887 27.93 19.76 5.14
N GLU A 888 28.86 20.15 4.26
CA GLU A 888 30.16 19.49 4.09
C GLU A 888 31.33 20.27 4.74
N GLN A 889 31.02 21.09 5.75
CA GLN A 889 32.04 21.70 6.61
C GLN A 889 32.77 20.62 7.41
N ILE A 890 34.09 20.77 7.57
CA ILE A 890 34.87 19.87 8.42
C ILE A 890 34.35 20.01 9.86
N VAL A 891 33.98 18.88 10.45
CA VAL A 891 33.51 18.81 11.82
C VAL A 891 34.71 18.83 12.75
N VAL A 892 34.64 19.66 13.78
CA VAL A 892 35.64 19.73 14.85
C VAL A 892 35.04 19.30 16.18
N THR A 893 35.75 18.47 16.92
CA THR A 893 35.35 17.97 18.25
C THR A 893 36.50 18.11 19.25
N GLU A 894 36.19 18.06 20.54
CA GLU A 894 37.21 17.91 21.58
C GLU A 894 37.72 16.46 21.58
N GLY A 895 38.99 16.29 21.21
CA GLY A 895 39.59 14.97 21.06
C GLY A 895 40.08 14.40 22.40
N LYS A 896 40.14 13.06 22.49
CA LYS A 896 40.76 12.37 23.64
C LYS A 896 42.29 12.33 23.60
N PHE A 897 42.88 12.44 22.41
CA PHE A 897 44.32 12.30 22.16
C PHE A 897 45.00 13.61 21.68
N SER A 898 44.22 14.60 21.27
CA SER A 898 44.63 15.98 20.94
C SER A 898 43.48 16.92 21.33
N LYS A 899 43.78 18.20 21.68
CA LYS A 899 42.76 19.16 22.11
C LYS A 899 41.60 19.25 21.10
N TRP A 900 41.94 19.29 19.80
CA TRP A 900 40.97 19.30 18.71
C TRP A 900 41.16 18.09 17.81
N GLN A 901 40.04 17.49 17.41
CA GLN A 901 39.97 16.41 16.44
C GLN A 901 39.07 16.83 15.27
N PHE A 902 39.50 16.56 14.05
CA PHE A 902 38.82 16.96 12.82
C PHE A 902 38.35 15.73 12.04
N SER A 903 37.12 15.80 11.54
CA SER A 903 36.52 14.77 10.69
C SER A 903 35.74 15.41 9.54
N SER A 904 35.65 14.71 8.42
CA SER A 904 34.91 15.20 7.24
C SER A 904 33.81 14.21 6.88
N PHE A 905 32.58 14.71 6.82
CA PHE A 905 31.45 14.03 6.21
C PHE A 905 31.32 14.48 4.76
N ASP A 906 31.33 13.51 3.85
CA ASP A 906 30.95 13.70 2.45
C ASP A 906 29.58 13.06 2.28
N PHE A 907 28.55 13.89 2.07
CA PHE A 907 27.18 13.44 1.88
C PHE A 907 26.87 13.08 0.42
N ASN A 908 27.88 13.09 -0.46
CA ASN A 908 27.76 12.82 -1.89
C ASN A 908 26.60 13.62 -2.53
N LEU A 909 26.52 14.91 -2.19
CA LEU A 909 25.38 15.77 -2.52
C LEU A 909 25.16 15.92 -4.03
N SER A 910 26.20 15.71 -4.85
CA SER A 910 26.12 15.67 -6.32
C SER A 910 25.20 14.59 -6.88
N SER A 911 24.90 13.56 -6.09
CA SER A 911 23.98 12.49 -6.48
C SER A 911 22.85 12.29 -5.48
N ALA A 912 22.70 13.21 -4.54
CA ALA A 912 21.61 13.18 -3.59
C ALA A 912 20.29 13.50 -4.30
N TYR A 913 19.22 12.80 -3.90
CA TYR A 913 17.87 13.22 -4.20
C TYR A 913 17.31 14.01 -3.01
N VAL A 914 16.58 15.08 -3.28
CA VAL A 914 15.95 15.93 -2.29
C VAL A 914 14.51 16.25 -2.66
N ALA A 915 13.66 16.39 -1.65
CA ALA A 915 12.33 16.97 -1.78
C ALA A 915 12.23 18.15 -0.83
N GLY A 916 11.92 19.35 -1.34
CA GLY A 916 11.73 20.52 -0.48
C GLY A 916 10.57 20.31 0.49
N VAL A 917 10.77 20.66 1.77
CA VAL A 917 9.73 20.56 2.81
C VAL A 917 9.67 21.85 3.61
N SER A 918 8.50 22.33 4.00
CA SER A 918 8.44 23.27 5.11
C SER A 918 8.77 22.51 6.40
N ALA A 919 9.47 23.14 7.32
CA ALA A 919 9.79 22.54 8.62
C ALA A 919 9.35 23.47 9.75
N GLU A 920 8.71 22.89 10.76
CA GLU A 920 8.46 23.50 12.05
C GLU A 920 9.16 22.65 13.11
N ILE A 921 10.12 23.24 13.82
CA ILE A 921 10.90 22.57 14.86
C ILE A 921 10.48 23.15 16.21
N ASP A 922 10.05 22.29 17.13
CA ASP A 922 9.75 22.67 18.51
C ASP A 922 10.82 22.14 19.45
N VAL A 923 11.54 23.05 20.12
CA VAL A 923 12.58 22.71 21.10
C VAL A 923 11.99 22.82 22.50
N ALA A 924 11.68 21.67 23.09
CA ALA A 924 11.08 21.58 24.43
C ALA A 924 12.10 21.79 25.56
N ASN A 925 13.35 21.34 25.39
CA ASN A 925 14.36 21.42 26.45
C ASN A 925 15.71 21.96 25.94
N ALA A 926 15.99 23.21 26.26
CA ALA A 926 17.20 23.89 25.83
C ALA A 926 18.50 23.24 26.32
N SER A 927 18.51 22.70 27.54
CA SER A 927 19.70 22.06 28.12
C SER A 927 20.01 20.73 27.47
N PHE A 928 18.97 19.96 27.09
CA PHE A 928 19.17 18.69 26.41
C PHE A 928 19.39 18.82 24.90
N ALA A 929 18.92 19.91 24.28
CA ALA A 929 19.10 20.22 22.86
C ALA A 929 20.38 21.04 22.58
N ASP A 930 20.97 21.67 23.60
CA ASP A 930 22.11 22.58 23.48
C ASP A 930 21.84 23.79 22.55
N ILE A 931 20.57 24.20 22.44
CA ILE A 931 20.08 25.39 21.73
C ILE A 931 18.87 25.99 22.49
N PRO A 932 18.48 27.27 22.29
CA PRO A 932 17.33 27.86 22.97
C PRO A 932 16.02 27.08 22.75
N ALA A 933 15.18 27.05 23.79
CA ALA A 933 13.83 26.50 23.69
C ALA A 933 12.92 27.44 22.88
N GLY A 934 11.94 26.86 22.20
CA GLY A 934 10.98 27.59 21.36
C GLY A 934 10.82 26.95 19.98
N THR A 935 10.04 27.62 19.13
CA THR A 935 9.68 27.13 17.80
C THR A 935 10.46 27.84 16.71
N MET A 936 10.99 27.07 15.76
CA MET A 936 11.71 27.56 14.58
C MET A 936 11.03 27.08 13.29
N TYR A 937 11.07 27.90 12.25
CA TYR A 937 10.44 27.61 10.97
C TYR A 937 11.47 27.68 9.84
N ALA A 938 11.40 26.74 8.91
CA ALA A 938 12.16 26.78 7.67
C ALA A 938 11.23 26.58 6.47
N ARG A 939 11.41 27.42 5.45
CA ARG A 939 10.75 27.28 4.15
C ARG A 939 11.29 26.06 3.38
N PRO A 940 10.54 25.50 2.40
CA PRO A 940 11.08 24.49 1.49
C PRO A 940 12.32 24.95 0.74
N LEU A 941 13.22 24.01 0.45
CA LEU A 941 14.33 24.22 -0.49
C LEU A 941 13.78 24.66 -1.86
N ASP A 942 14.10 25.90 -2.24
CA ASP A 942 13.56 26.55 -3.43
C ASP A 942 13.92 25.77 -4.72
N ALA A 943 12.95 25.70 -5.63
CA ALA A 943 13.06 25.14 -6.97
C ALA A 943 13.44 26.15 -8.06
N GLY A 944 13.64 27.42 -7.70
CA GLY A 944 14.06 28.50 -8.58
C GLY A 944 12.95 29.44 -9.02
N GLN A 945 11.86 29.60 -8.24
CA GLN A 945 10.68 30.38 -8.68
C GLN A 945 10.12 31.43 -7.70
N THR A 946 10.77 31.74 -6.56
CA THR A 946 10.24 32.73 -5.60
C THR A 946 11.10 34.00 -5.44
N GLU A 947 10.44 35.17 -5.41
CA GLU A 947 11.03 36.44 -4.94
C GLU A 947 11.51 36.26 -3.49
N ARG A 948 12.75 36.69 -3.20
CA ARG A 948 13.41 36.40 -1.93
C ARG A 948 13.12 37.47 -0.89
N ASP A 949 12.96 37.01 0.36
CA ASP A 949 13.32 37.82 1.53
C ASP A 949 14.85 37.97 1.54
N GLU A 950 15.36 39.19 1.36
CA GLU A 950 16.80 39.46 1.32
C GLU A 950 17.50 39.31 2.69
N SER A 951 16.72 39.19 3.78
CA SER A 951 17.23 39.20 5.15
C SER A 951 17.74 37.84 5.67
N ASN A 952 17.21 36.70 5.18
CA ASN A 952 17.64 35.36 5.57
C ASN A 952 17.96 34.49 4.33
N LYS A 953 19.25 34.17 4.14
CA LYS A 953 19.77 33.51 2.94
C LYS A 953 19.98 32.00 3.12
N LEU A 954 19.41 31.39 4.17
CA LEU A 954 19.53 29.96 4.40
C LEU A 954 18.81 29.12 3.33
N PRO A 955 19.28 27.86 3.08
CA PRO A 955 18.67 26.98 2.08
C PRO A 955 17.21 26.61 2.33
N GLY A 956 16.73 26.68 3.57
CA GLY A 956 15.41 26.20 3.97
C GLY A 956 15.45 24.77 4.53
N ALA A 957 14.49 23.93 4.20
CA ALA A 957 14.42 22.54 4.61
C ALA A 957 14.06 21.59 3.47
N PHE A 958 14.53 20.36 3.55
CA PHE A 958 14.26 19.31 2.59
C PHE A 958 14.43 17.92 3.21
N ARG A 959 13.70 16.95 2.69
CA ARG A 959 14.01 15.52 2.86
C ARG A 959 15.12 15.14 1.88
N ILE A 960 16.05 14.29 2.29
CA ILE A 960 17.20 13.87 1.49
C ILE A 960 17.35 12.34 1.51
N TRP A 961 17.71 11.79 0.35
CA TRP A 961 18.17 10.42 0.16
C TRP A 961 19.55 10.46 -0.46
N THR A 962 20.56 9.98 0.28
CA THR A 962 21.93 9.95 -0.24
C THR A 962 22.80 8.91 0.46
N SER A 963 23.92 8.57 -0.17
CA SER A 963 25.02 7.82 0.47
C SER A 963 26.06 8.79 1.02
N TRP A 964 26.77 8.39 2.08
CA TRP A 964 27.80 9.22 2.70
C TRP A 964 29.08 8.45 3.02
N THR A 965 30.18 9.18 3.12
CA THR A 965 31.43 8.71 3.73
C THR A 965 31.89 9.62 4.86
N LEU A 966 32.58 9.02 5.82
CA LEU A 966 33.21 9.69 6.94
C LEU A 966 34.71 9.39 6.92
N SER A 967 35.52 10.44 6.90
CA SER A 967 36.99 10.36 6.90
C SER A 967 37.55 9.44 7.99
N ASN A 968 38.74 8.88 7.78
CA ASN A 968 39.44 8.10 8.80
C ASN A 968 39.71 8.92 10.08
N PRO A 969 39.49 8.38 11.29
CA PRO A 969 39.72 9.12 12.54
C PRO A 969 41.19 9.55 12.74
N LEU A 970 42.15 8.87 12.13
CA LEU A 970 43.58 9.21 12.18
C LEU A 970 43.98 10.36 11.24
N ASP A 971 43.05 10.81 10.40
CA ASP A 971 43.31 11.79 9.34
C ASP A 971 43.15 13.24 9.79
N SER A 972 42.83 13.44 11.06
CA SER A 972 42.55 14.74 11.68
C SER A 972 43.57 15.83 11.35
N ARG A 973 44.88 15.53 11.37
CA ARG A 973 45.93 16.53 11.05
C ARG A 973 45.92 16.95 9.59
N ARG A 974 45.60 16.04 8.68
CA ARG A 974 45.54 16.33 7.25
C ARG A 974 44.29 17.16 6.94
N LEU A 975 43.16 16.81 7.55
CA LEU A 975 41.90 17.55 7.39
C LEU A 975 42.03 19.01 7.86
N SER A 976 42.67 19.25 9.00
CA SER A 976 42.93 20.63 9.44
C SER A 976 43.82 21.41 8.46
N ASN A 977 44.82 20.74 7.87
CA ASN A 977 45.68 21.36 6.85
C ASN A 977 44.94 21.62 5.53
N ILE A 978 44.04 20.71 5.13
CA ILE A 978 43.20 20.86 3.94
C ILE A 978 42.25 22.05 4.12
N GLN A 979 41.63 22.21 5.28
CA GLN A 979 40.75 23.35 5.54
C GLN A 979 41.49 24.68 5.43
N ARG A 980 42.72 24.75 5.98
CA ARG A 980 43.59 25.91 5.82
C ARG A 980 43.90 26.21 4.34
N LEU A 981 44.10 25.17 3.52
CA LEU A 981 44.41 25.33 2.09
C LEU A 981 43.18 25.67 1.23
N ARG A 982 41.96 25.31 1.65
CA ARG A 982 40.72 25.67 0.94
C ARG A 982 40.51 27.19 0.83
N GLY A 983 41.08 27.99 1.75
CA GLY A 983 41.09 29.46 1.64
C GLY A 983 42.03 30.03 0.55
N ASN A 984 42.88 29.20 -0.06
CA ASN A 984 43.91 29.61 -1.04
C ASN A 984 43.63 29.12 -2.48
N ILE A 985 42.50 28.45 -2.73
CA ILE A 985 42.14 27.95 -4.06
C ILE A 985 40.99 28.82 -4.59
N PRO A 986 41.05 29.35 -5.83
CA PRO A 986 39.96 30.13 -6.40
C PRO A 986 38.67 29.30 -6.44
N HIS A 987 37.58 29.87 -5.94
CA HIS A 987 36.23 29.30 -5.97
C HIS A 987 35.71 29.08 -7.39
#